data_AF-A0A932CEG9-F1
#
_entry.id   AF-A0A932CEG9-F1
#
_cell.length_a   1.000
_cell.length_b   1.000
_cell.length_c   1.000
_cell.angle_alpha   90.00
_cell.angle_beta   90.00
_cell.angle_gamma   90.00
#
_symmetry.space_group_name_H-M   'P 1'
#
loop_
_entity.id
_entity.type
_entity.pdbx_description
1 polymer ?
#
loop_
_entity_poly.entity_id
_entity_poly.type
_entity_poly.pdbx_seq_one_letter_code
_entity_poly.pdbx_strand_id
1 'polypeptide(L)'
;GSADQNAGVWFNVPGEGLVKRPVTIEFAGLASQATGPALDGTEMSARGRTFPKLGKKMLSLTPLGKQLVHPGDSVLGPLSQATVLPSGKVSSDKGLRTTYSAMIQAAFQDNLWNSPLLTPDGNTQMESNFALFWGLSIQLYEATLISDQTPFDKWLGGDTTAMTAQEKSGFNLFMGISNCGVCHAPSIFAEIPKFLNFNDHLLIELMWTSDGSQVIYDAGFQNTGVSRTSDDIGRGGVTPFVNPRTGQPYPLSWSKNSQLQRQNLLPFPVPLLPFHIPTEMQVNVNGAFKMPGLRNVELTAPYFHNGSVMTLEDVVDFYVRGGNFPAENLGDLDPLVGAGLPLLRGKETMQADIVTFLKALTDPRVRNESAPFDHPELIVPNGDPEMIRIPARDAFGNAALTTLTINPVVSPTTSSAQTITGTVEDGLTPEVTVDTAAVVGAVTVTGTDWSASISGLVQGVNTITVSVTDAIGTTVRLTTAISVVRVAPVITSAAVTTGSVGVSYSYDVNATDANDGDVLSYSLVTAPAGMTIAGDTGLISWAPSAAGAFGVSVRATDPGGLFATQSFLVNVRIPAPAFSVSGRVTKASGGAAMAGVTMTLGGAGSGTVMTDALGNYTFTGLVAGSYIITPSFSGWRFLPVSRTVNVSSRNLTGLTYSGYLIPVRPAAPSGLTAEGSSTARIQLSWTDNADNETRFLLERKVEGGAWVAVASLSANKTSFISTGLVTGRVYYYRIRAQNSAGYSDYSNEASATAP
;
A
#
# COMPACT_ATOMS: atom_id res chain seq x y z
N GLY A 1 41.15 -7.02 -20.68
CA GLY A 1 42.44 -6.34 -20.40
C GLY A 1 43.58 -7.24 -20.79
N SER A 2 44.82 -6.87 -20.52
CA SER A 2 46.02 -7.57 -21.04
C SER A 2 46.15 -9.05 -20.64
N ALA A 3 45.49 -9.49 -19.56
CA ALA A 3 45.44 -10.88 -19.13
C ALA A 3 44.54 -11.78 -20.01
N ASP A 4 43.56 -11.20 -20.70
CA ASP A 4 42.66 -11.90 -21.62
C ASP A 4 42.95 -11.46 -23.06
N GLN A 5 43.60 -12.33 -23.83
CA GLN A 5 43.96 -12.08 -25.22
C GLN A 5 42.75 -12.01 -26.16
N ASN A 6 41.60 -12.54 -25.73
CA ASN A 6 40.36 -12.52 -26.50
C ASN A 6 39.49 -11.29 -26.18
N ALA A 7 39.82 -10.56 -25.11
CA ALA A 7 39.13 -9.33 -24.75
C ALA A 7 39.37 -8.25 -25.79
N GLY A 8 38.30 -7.58 -26.20
CA GLY A 8 38.39 -6.48 -27.14
C GLY A 8 37.02 -5.92 -27.51
N VAL A 9 37.05 -4.74 -28.08
CA VAL A 9 35.89 -3.98 -28.55
C VAL A 9 35.91 -4.01 -30.08
N TRP A 10 34.74 -4.13 -30.70
CA TRP A 10 34.60 -4.07 -32.15
C TRP A 10 34.58 -2.63 -32.63
N PHE A 11 35.50 -2.27 -33.52
CA PHE A 11 35.54 -0.96 -34.17
C PHE A 11 35.06 -1.11 -35.62
N ASN A 12 34.27 -0.15 -36.08
CA ASN A 12 33.95 0.02 -37.49
C ASN A 12 35.01 0.93 -38.10
N VAL A 13 35.92 0.35 -38.87
CA VAL A 13 37.06 1.06 -39.44
C VAL A 13 36.83 1.23 -40.95
N PRO A 14 36.85 2.47 -41.49
CA PRO A 14 36.71 2.70 -42.91
C PRO A 14 37.72 1.87 -43.73
N GLY A 15 37.22 1.07 -44.67
CA GLY A 15 38.05 0.21 -45.53
C GLY A 15 38.46 -1.15 -44.93
N GLU A 16 38.44 -1.31 -43.60
CA GLU A 16 38.74 -2.59 -42.92
C GLU A 16 37.47 -3.33 -42.45
N GLY A 17 36.34 -2.62 -42.31
CA GLY A 17 35.10 -3.19 -41.78
C GLY A 17 35.13 -3.32 -40.26
N LEU A 18 34.53 -4.39 -39.73
CA LEU A 18 34.52 -4.66 -38.28
C LEU A 18 35.82 -5.33 -37.84
N VAL A 19 36.58 -4.63 -36.99
CA VAL A 19 37.85 -5.11 -36.45
C VAL A 19 37.79 -5.11 -34.92
N LYS A 20 38.03 -6.25 -34.29
CA LYS A 20 38.12 -6.35 -32.82
C LYS A 20 39.51 -5.90 -32.37
N ARG A 21 39.57 -4.90 -31.48
CA ARG A 21 40.83 -4.37 -30.94
C ARG A 21 40.81 -4.36 -29.40
N PRO A 22 41.93 -4.62 -28.72
CA PRO A 22 42.02 -4.47 -27.29
C PRO A 22 41.87 -2.99 -26.91
N VAL A 23 41.23 -2.73 -25.77
CA VAL A 23 41.06 -1.39 -25.20
C VAL A 23 41.54 -1.42 -23.76
N THR A 24 42.37 -0.45 -23.40
CA THR A 24 42.80 -0.18 -22.02
C THR A 24 42.07 1.05 -21.53
N ILE A 25 41.45 0.94 -20.36
CA ILE A 25 40.75 2.04 -19.69
C ILE A 25 41.47 2.23 -18.35
N GLU A 26 42.10 3.39 -18.16
CA GLU A 26 42.76 3.72 -16.91
C GLU A 26 41.71 3.90 -15.80
N PHE A 27 42.03 3.44 -14.58
CA PHE A 27 41.17 3.53 -13.40
C PHE A 27 39.76 2.92 -13.57
N ALA A 28 39.64 1.87 -14.40
CA ALA A 28 38.36 1.22 -14.72
C ALA A 28 37.82 0.25 -13.65
N GLY A 29 38.15 0.47 -12.37
CA GLY A 29 37.76 -0.43 -11.28
C GLY A 29 36.25 -0.55 -11.14
N LEU A 30 35.55 0.60 -11.18
CA LEU A 30 34.09 0.68 -11.11
C LEU A 30 33.43 0.10 -12.37
N ALA A 31 33.95 0.42 -13.57
CA ALA A 31 33.42 -0.17 -14.79
C ALA A 31 33.58 -1.69 -14.82
N SER A 32 34.69 -2.21 -14.30
CA SER A 32 34.91 -3.64 -14.15
C SER A 32 33.94 -4.27 -13.16
N GLN A 33 33.76 -3.64 -11.98
CA GLN A 33 32.83 -4.11 -10.95
C GLN A 33 31.40 -4.20 -11.51
N ALA A 34 30.96 -3.20 -12.26
CA ALA A 34 29.60 -3.12 -12.81
C ALA A 34 29.25 -4.27 -13.77
N THR A 35 30.26 -4.97 -14.30
CA THR A 35 30.04 -6.05 -15.28
C THR A 35 29.83 -7.43 -14.65
N GLY A 36 30.27 -7.65 -13.41
CA GLY A 36 30.13 -8.93 -12.71
C GLY A 36 28.66 -9.27 -12.45
N PRO A 37 27.94 -8.46 -11.65
CA PRO A 37 26.56 -8.74 -11.25
C PRO A 37 25.61 -9.00 -12.41
N ALA A 38 25.77 -8.23 -13.49
CA ALA A 38 24.92 -8.30 -14.67
C ALA A 38 24.95 -9.68 -15.36
N LEU A 39 26.01 -10.48 -15.18
CA LEU A 39 26.14 -11.83 -15.72
C LEU A 39 26.05 -12.93 -14.66
N ASP A 40 26.03 -12.58 -13.38
CA ASP A 40 26.02 -13.54 -12.31
C ASP A 40 24.65 -14.25 -12.20
N GLY A 41 24.72 -15.58 -12.02
CA GLY A 41 23.56 -16.47 -11.98
C GLY A 41 22.77 -16.46 -10.67
N THR A 42 23.39 -15.94 -9.61
CA THR A 42 22.87 -15.78 -8.25
C THR A 42 22.34 -14.36 -8.05
N GLU A 43 22.95 -13.36 -8.69
CA GLU A 43 22.59 -11.95 -8.53
C GLU A 43 21.54 -11.46 -9.55
N MET A 44 21.94 -11.02 -10.76
CA MET A 44 21.04 -10.29 -11.67
C MET A 44 20.57 -11.06 -12.91
N SER A 45 21.19 -12.20 -13.23
CA SER A 45 20.97 -12.91 -14.50
C SER A 45 20.74 -14.40 -14.33
N ALA A 46 20.18 -15.03 -15.36
CA ALA A 46 20.16 -16.49 -15.43
C ALA A 46 21.55 -17.00 -15.86
N ARG A 47 22.00 -18.13 -15.29
CA ARG A 47 23.28 -18.78 -15.65
C ARG A 47 23.44 -18.89 -17.18
N GLY A 48 24.61 -18.50 -17.69
CA GLY A 48 24.95 -18.59 -19.12
C GLY A 48 24.47 -17.42 -20.00
N ARG A 49 23.97 -16.33 -19.40
CA ARG A 49 23.75 -15.07 -20.14
C ARG A 49 25.09 -14.38 -20.43
N THR A 50 25.20 -13.75 -21.60
CA THR A 50 26.37 -12.97 -22.02
C THR A 50 25.99 -11.52 -22.27
N PHE A 51 26.96 -10.60 -22.27
CA PHE A 51 26.71 -9.18 -22.56
C PHE A 51 26.02 -8.92 -23.91
N PRO A 52 26.36 -9.59 -25.03
CA PRO A 52 25.62 -9.43 -26.27
C PRO A 52 24.14 -9.78 -26.15
N LYS A 53 23.79 -10.84 -25.40
CA LYS A 53 22.40 -11.19 -25.11
C LYS A 53 21.71 -10.15 -24.22
N LEU A 54 22.44 -9.59 -23.26
CA LEU A 54 21.94 -8.51 -22.40
C LEU A 54 21.68 -7.23 -23.22
N GLY A 55 22.62 -6.85 -24.09
CA GLY A 55 22.48 -5.73 -25.03
C GLY A 55 21.27 -5.92 -25.92
N LYS A 56 21.12 -7.08 -26.55
CA LYS A 56 19.94 -7.40 -27.39
C LYS A 56 18.62 -7.19 -26.67
N LYS A 57 18.54 -7.58 -25.39
CA LYS A 57 17.38 -7.31 -24.54
C LYS A 57 17.24 -5.81 -24.29
N MET A 58 18.26 -5.19 -23.69
CA MET A 58 18.20 -3.79 -23.22
C MET A 58 17.91 -2.80 -24.35
N LEU A 59 18.54 -2.96 -25.51
CA LEU A 59 18.35 -2.07 -26.67
C LEU A 59 16.90 -2.09 -27.20
N SER A 60 16.13 -3.13 -26.93
CA SER A 60 14.70 -3.23 -27.30
C SER A 60 13.75 -2.64 -26.26
N LEU A 61 14.23 -2.29 -25.06
CA LEU A 61 13.41 -1.80 -23.96
C LEU A 61 13.36 -0.27 -23.92
N THR A 62 12.25 0.24 -23.38
CA THR A 62 12.13 1.64 -22.98
C THR A 62 12.95 1.89 -21.71
N PRO A 63 13.93 2.82 -21.70
CA PRO A 63 14.65 3.21 -20.51
C PRO A 63 13.68 3.66 -19.41
N LEU A 64 13.90 3.14 -18.20
CA LEU A 64 13.05 3.38 -17.02
C LEU A 64 11.56 3.09 -17.25
N GLY A 65 11.18 2.22 -18.19
CA GLY A 65 9.78 1.98 -18.58
C GLY A 65 8.82 1.52 -17.47
N LYS A 66 9.33 1.20 -16.27
CA LYS A 66 8.52 0.86 -15.09
C LYS A 66 8.43 1.99 -14.05
N GLN A 67 9.24 3.03 -14.18
CA GLN A 67 9.37 4.13 -13.25
C GLN A 67 8.71 5.39 -13.82
N LEU A 68 8.09 6.18 -12.95
CA LEU A 68 7.64 7.53 -13.28
C LEU A 68 8.84 8.47 -13.17
N VAL A 69 9.14 9.20 -14.23
CA VAL A 69 10.18 10.24 -14.22
C VAL A 69 9.49 11.58 -14.23
N HIS A 70 9.75 12.42 -13.23
CA HIS A 70 9.08 13.72 -13.14
C HIS A 70 9.53 14.63 -14.31
N PRO A 71 8.63 15.36 -14.99
CA PRO A 71 9.03 16.24 -16.11
C PRO A 71 9.97 17.39 -15.71
N GLY A 72 9.95 17.75 -14.42
CA GLY A 72 10.89 18.71 -13.82
C GLY A 72 12.14 18.09 -13.20
N ASP A 73 12.38 16.79 -13.40
CA ASP A 73 13.65 16.16 -13.03
C ASP A 73 14.82 16.86 -13.76
N SER A 74 15.92 17.10 -13.06
CA SER A 74 17.01 17.96 -13.53
C SER A 74 17.81 17.37 -14.69
N VAL A 75 17.88 16.04 -14.81
CA VAL A 75 18.71 15.35 -15.81
C VAL A 75 17.86 14.64 -16.84
N LEU A 76 16.85 13.88 -16.39
CA LEU A 76 16.01 13.04 -17.24
C LEU A 76 14.63 13.66 -17.53
N GLY A 77 14.28 14.76 -16.86
CA GLY A 77 13.00 15.45 -17.05
C GLY A 77 12.69 15.81 -18.52
N PRO A 78 13.64 16.38 -19.29
CA PRO A 78 13.45 16.66 -20.72
C PRO A 78 13.18 15.40 -21.56
N LEU A 79 13.59 14.23 -21.08
CA LEU A 79 13.35 12.95 -21.73
C LEU A 79 12.14 12.22 -21.15
N SER A 80 11.42 12.76 -20.17
CA SER A 80 10.30 12.04 -19.53
C SER A 80 9.14 11.78 -20.48
N GLN A 81 8.53 10.59 -20.40
CA GLN A 81 7.23 10.34 -21.01
C GLN A 81 6.09 11.06 -20.29
N ALA A 82 6.22 11.29 -18.99
CA ALA A 82 5.23 12.05 -18.24
C ALA A 82 5.21 13.51 -18.70
N THR A 83 4.04 14.15 -18.56
CA THR A 83 3.83 15.57 -18.90
C THR A 83 3.06 16.26 -17.80
N VAL A 84 3.23 17.59 -17.68
CA VAL A 84 2.39 18.40 -16.78
C VAL A 84 1.08 18.69 -17.50
N LEU A 85 -0.02 18.15 -16.97
CA LEU A 85 -1.37 18.35 -17.48
C LEU A 85 -1.81 19.81 -17.21
N PRO A 86 -2.81 20.33 -17.95
CA PRO A 86 -3.36 21.67 -17.70
C PRO A 86 -3.87 21.89 -16.26
N SER A 87 -4.20 20.81 -15.55
CA SER A 87 -4.58 20.84 -14.14
C SER A 87 -3.42 21.02 -13.16
N GLY A 88 -2.17 21.14 -13.65
CA GLY A 88 -0.94 21.17 -12.84
C GLY A 88 -0.50 19.81 -12.29
N LYS A 89 -1.20 18.72 -12.64
CA LYS A 89 -0.83 17.35 -12.23
C LYS A 89 0.11 16.73 -13.26
N VAL A 90 1.00 15.84 -12.82
CA VAL A 90 1.85 15.05 -13.72
C VAL A 90 1.07 13.84 -14.24
N SER A 91 1.18 13.55 -15.54
CA SER A 91 0.57 12.37 -16.16
C SER A 91 1.24 11.08 -15.66
N SER A 92 0.52 9.96 -15.72
CA SER A 92 0.99 8.67 -15.21
C SER A 92 1.88 7.89 -16.18
N ASP A 93 2.33 8.51 -17.27
CA ASP A 93 3.15 7.87 -18.30
C ASP A 93 4.55 7.57 -17.76
N LYS A 94 5.02 6.33 -17.93
CA LYS A 94 6.28 5.83 -17.35
C LYS A 94 7.39 5.76 -18.39
N GLY A 95 8.63 5.87 -17.92
CA GLY A 95 9.83 5.78 -18.75
C GLY A 95 10.18 7.05 -19.51
N LEU A 96 11.13 6.89 -20.44
CA LEU A 96 11.70 8.00 -21.21
C LEU A 96 11.27 7.97 -22.69
N ARG A 97 11.17 9.15 -23.32
CA ARG A 97 10.95 9.41 -24.75
C ARG A 97 12.24 9.23 -25.56
N THR A 98 13.04 8.22 -25.20
CA THR A 98 14.28 7.85 -25.89
C THR A 98 14.48 6.34 -25.84
N THR A 99 15.54 5.84 -26.46
CA THR A 99 15.93 4.42 -26.43
C THR A 99 17.36 4.30 -25.92
N TYR A 100 17.73 3.13 -25.38
CA TYR A 100 19.14 2.88 -25.03
C TYR A 100 20.06 3.02 -26.25
N SER A 101 19.62 2.60 -27.44
CA SER A 101 20.38 2.83 -28.68
C SER A 101 20.63 4.31 -28.94
N ALA A 102 19.60 5.17 -28.86
CA ALA A 102 19.77 6.60 -29.07
C ALA A 102 20.67 7.25 -28.01
N MET A 103 20.57 6.82 -26.75
CA MET A 103 21.45 7.28 -25.68
C MET A 103 22.91 6.89 -25.91
N ILE A 104 23.17 5.64 -26.34
CA ILE A 104 24.51 5.17 -26.70
C ILE A 104 25.06 5.97 -27.89
N GLN A 105 24.24 6.20 -28.92
CA GLN A 105 24.63 6.97 -30.10
C GLN A 105 25.00 8.41 -29.77
N ALA A 106 24.32 9.02 -28.80
CA ALA A 106 24.61 10.37 -28.34
C ALA A 106 25.90 10.46 -27.49
N ALA A 107 26.24 9.39 -26.77
CA ALA A 107 27.34 9.40 -25.80
C ALA A 107 28.67 8.85 -26.33
N PHE A 108 28.64 7.93 -27.30
CA PHE A 108 29.82 7.20 -27.77
C PHE A 108 30.14 7.48 -29.24
N GLN A 109 31.44 7.46 -29.58
CA GLN A 109 31.94 7.62 -30.94
C GLN A 109 31.28 6.62 -31.90
N ASP A 110 30.95 7.08 -33.11
CA ASP A 110 30.18 6.31 -34.09
C ASP A 110 30.87 5.02 -34.52
N ASN A 111 32.19 5.02 -34.60
CA ASN A 111 32.99 3.84 -34.89
C ASN A 111 32.83 2.69 -33.88
N LEU A 112 32.16 2.89 -32.73
CA LEU A 112 31.87 1.85 -31.73
C LEU A 112 30.50 1.19 -31.88
N TRP A 113 29.60 1.73 -32.71
CA TRP A 113 28.23 1.21 -32.84
C TRP A 113 27.63 1.31 -34.25
N ASN A 114 28.20 2.12 -35.14
CA ASN A 114 27.65 2.45 -36.46
C ASN A 114 28.18 1.53 -37.57
N SER A 115 28.12 0.21 -37.40
CA SER A 115 28.43 -0.74 -38.47
C SER A 115 27.18 -1.43 -39.01
N PRO A 116 27.02 -1.53 -40.34
CA PRO A 116 25.98 -2.36 -40.94
C PRO A 116 26.32 -3.86 -40.90
N LEU A 117 27.55 -4.22 -40.53
CA LEU A 117 28.02 -5.61 -40.50
C LEU A 117 27.66 -6.27 -39.16
N LEU A 118 27.44 -7.58 -39.20
CA LEU A 118 27.36 -8.40 -37.99
C LEU A 118 28.76 -8.89 -37.60
N THR A 119 28.98 -9.04 -36.30
CA THR A 119 30.16 -9.73 -35.76
C THR A 119 30.12 -11.22 -36.15
N PRO A 120 31.25 -11.96 -36.08
CA PRO A 120 31.29 -13.39 -36.38
C PRO A 120 30.28 -14.24 -35.59
N ASP A 121 29.91 -13.78 -34.39
CA ASP A 121 28.92 -14.42 -33.52
C ASP A 121 27.46 -14.08 -33.89
N GLY A 122 27.23 -13.35 -34.99
CA GLY A 122 25.91 -12.99 -35.51
C GLY A 122 25.22 -11.82 -34.77
N ASN A 123 25.92 -11.13 -33.87
CA ASN A 123 25.40 -9.97 -33.16
C ASN A 123 25.75 -8.67 -33.89
N THR A 124 24.92 -7.64 -33.74
CA THR A 124 25.26 -6.27 -34.16
C THR A 124 26.47 -5.76 -33.39
N GLN A 125 27.14 -4.72 -33.92
CA GLN A 125 28.27 -4.09 -33.24
C GLN A 125 27.88 -3.55 -31.85
N MET A 126 26.71 -2.91 -31.74
CA MET A 126 26.23 -2.32 -30.49
C MET A 126 25.94 -3.38 -29.43
N GLU A 127 25.36 -4.54 -29.82
CA GLU A 127 25.17 -5.67 -28.91
C GLU A 127 26.52 -6.24 -28.44
N SER A 128 27.45 -6.48 -29.37
CA SER A 128 28.77 -7.04 -29.02
C SER A 128 29.61 -6.11 -28.14
N ASN A 129 29.46 -4.80 -28.28
CA ASN A 129 30.15 -3.81 -27.47
C ASN A 129 29.39 -3.40 -26.20
N PHE A 130 28.24 -4.00 -25.90
CA PHE A 130 27.35 -3.53 -24.84
C PHE A 130 28.01 -3.47 -23.45
N ALA A 131 28.95 -4.38 -23.15
CA ALA A 131 29.72 -4.37 -21.91
C ALA A 131 30.51 -3.06 -21.70
N LEU A 132 31.06 -2.48 -22.77
CA LEU A 132 31.79 -1.21 -22.74
C LEU A 132 30.86 -0.06 -22.36
N PHE A 133 29.72 0.03 -23.05
CA PHE A 133 28.73 1.08 -22.80
C PHE A 133 28.19 0.98 -21.38
N TRP A 134 27.80 -0.23 -20.96
CA TRP A 134 27.31 -0.50 -19.61
C TRP A 134 28.32 -0.11 -18.53
N GLY A 135 29.53 -0.67 -18.58
CA GLY A 135 30.55 -0.46 -17.55
C GLY A 135 30.95 1.02 -17.42
N LEU A 136 31.17 1.70 -18.54
CA LEU A 136 31.54 3.12 -18.52
C LEU A 136 30.40 4.01 -18.03
N SER A 137 29.15 3.74 -18.42
CA SER A 137 28.00 4.51 -17.94
C SER A 137 27.80 4.36 -16.43
N ILE A 138 27.92 3.14 -15.89
CA ILE A 138 27.81 2.91 -14.44
C ILE A 138 28.97 3.57 -13.68
N GLN A 139 30.21 3.41 -14.15
CA GLN A 139 31.37 4.08 -13.55
C GLN A 139 31.19 5.60 -13.48
N LEU A 140 30.73 6.22 -14.57
CA LEU A 140 30.52 7.67 -14.60
C LEU A 140 29.40 8.11 -13.68
N TYR A 141 28.34 7.30 -13.54
CA TYR A 141 27.28 7.56 -12.58
C TYR A 141 27.77 7.43 -11.14
N GLU A 142 28.42 6.33 -10.78
CA GLU A 142 28.97 6.10 -9.44
C GLU A 142 29.98 7.18 -9.04
N ALA A 143 30.76 7.70 -10.00
CA ALA A 143 31.67 8.81 -9.76
C ALA A 143 30.97 10.14 -9.37
N THR A 144 29.64 10.25 -9.56
CA THR A 144 28.84 11.40 -9.10
C THR A 144 28.29 11.22 -7.68
N LEU A 145 28.31 10.00 -7.13
CA LEU A 145 27.72 9.67 -5.83
C LEU A 145 28.73 9.95 -4.70
N ILE A 146 29.00 11.23 -4.46
CA ILE A 146 29.97 11.67 -3.45
C ILE A 146 29.25 12.06 -2.15
N SER A 147 29.51 11.30 -1.10
CA SER A 147 28.95 11.48 0.24
C SER A 147 29.78 12.48 1.05
N ASP A 148 29.64 13.79 0.78
CA ASP A 148 30.49 14.88 1.30
C ASP A 148 29.85 15.82 2.34
N GLN A 149 28.67 15.49 2.88
CA GLN A 149 27.93 16.35 3.81
C GLN A 149 27.71 15.73 5.19
N THR A 150 28.61 14.85 5.61
CA THR A 150 28.57 14.23 6.94
C THR A 150 28.79 15.27 8.05
N PRO A 151 28.38 14.99 9.31
CA PRO A 151 28.81 15.77 10.47
C PRO A 151 30.32 16.03 10.52
N PHE A 152 31.12 15.02 10.18
CA PHE A 152 32.58 15.13 10.10
C PHE A 152 33.04 16.13 9.03
N ASP A 153 32.44 16.13 7.84
CA ASP A 153 32.80 17.06 6.75
C ASP A 153 32.52 18.52 7.16
N LYS A 154 31.36 18.77 7.78
CA LYS A 154 30.99 20.09 8.28
C LYS A 154 31.94 20.57 9.37
N TRP A 155 32.32 19.68 10.28
CA TRP A 155 33.31 19.97 11.33
C TRP A 155 34.68 20.32 10.74
N LEU A 156 35.15 19.52 9.77
CA LEU A 156 36.40 19.78 9.05
C LEU A 156 36.35 21.09 8.24
N GLY A 157 35.18 21.43 7.71
CA GLY A 157 34.89 22.70 7.02
C GLY A 157 34.78 23.92 7.94
N GLY A 158 34.94 23.75 9.26
CA GLY A 158 35.00 24.84 10.24
C GLY A 158 33.76 25.00 11.12
N ASP A 159 32.69 24.23 10.90
CA ASP A 159 31.54 24.21 11.82
C ASP A 159 31.88 23.41 13.08
N THR A 160 32.43 24.10 14.08
CA THR A 160 32.82 23.49 15.36
C THR A 160 31.66 22.84 16.12
N THR A 161 30.40 23.09 15.75
CA THR A 161 29.20 22.54 16.40
C THR A 161 28.65 21.31 15.68
N ALA A 162 29.12 21.00 14.48
CA ALA A 162 28.63 19.87 13.69
C ALA A 162 28.90 18.50 14.31
N MET A 163 29.95 18.38 15.14
CA MET A 163 30.25 17.17 15.93
C MET A 163 30.15 17.46 17.43
N THR A 164 29.53 16.52 18.16
CA THR A 164 29.47 16.42 19.61
C THR A 164 30.87 16.19 20.23
N ALA A 165 30.97 16.35 21.54
CA ALA A 165 32.21 16.08 22.27
C ALA A 165 32.63 14.60 22.18
N GLN A 166 31.67 13.68 22.20
CA GLN A 166 31.91 12.23 22.08
C GLN A 166 32.40 11.85 20.68
N GLU A 167 31.80 12.39 19.62
CA GLU A 167 32.28 12.16 18.24
C GLU A 167 33.71 12.67 18.04
N LYS A 168 34.05 13.83 18.63
CA LYS A 168 35.43 14.37 18.62
C LYS A 168 36.40 13.49 19.42
N SER A 169 35.96 12.97 20.57
CA SER A 169 36.73 11.99 21.35
C SER A 169 37.01 10.73 20.51
N GLY A 170 35.98 10.20 19.85
CA GLY A 170 36.06 9.07 18.95
C GLY A 170 37.02 9.29 17.79
N PHE A 171 36.98 10.45 17.14
CA PHE A 171 37.93 10.82 16.08
C PHE A 171 39.39 10.81 16.58
N ASN A 172 39.64 11.39 17.76
CA ASN A 172 40.98 11.41 18.34
C ASN A 172 41.47 10.01 18.69
N LEU A 173 40.60 9.12 19.18
CA LEU A 173 40.92 7.72 19.41
C LEU A 173 41.24 7.01 18.10
N PHE A 174 40.39 7.21 17.08
CA PHE A 174 40.49 6.62 15.74
C PHE A 174 41.82 6.97 15.04
N MET A 175 42.22 8.24 15.08
CA MET A 175 43.46 8.73 14.47
C MET A 175 44.69 8.53 15.36
N GLY A 176 44.50 8.39 16.67
CA GLY A 176 45.57 8.27 17.65
C GLY A 176 45.81 6.82 18.05
N ILE A 177 45.51 6.52 19.32
CA ILE A 177 45.96 5.31 20.00
C ILE A 177 45.35 3.99 19.49
N SER A 178 44.30 4.04 18.67
CA SER A 178 43.65 2.85 18.10
C SER A 178 44.20 2.45 16.72
N ASN A 179 45.09 3.26 16.13
CA ASN A 179 45.70 3.02 14.81
C ASN A 179 44.73 2.81 13.63
N CYS A 180 43.41 2.97 13.81
CA CYS A 180 42.43 2.80 12.74
C CYS A 180 42.72 3.75 11.57
N GLY A 181 43.17 4.97 11.88
CA GLY A 181 43.59 5.97 10.90
C GLY A 181 44.74 5.53 9.99
N VAL A 182 45.60 4.59 10.40
CA VAL A 182 46.73 4.13 9.57
C VAL A 182 46.24 3.54 8.24
N CYS A 183 45.16 2.75 8.29
CA CYS A 183 44.60 2.12 7.10
C CYS A 183 43.43 2.91 6.51
N HIS A 184 42.64 3.58 7.34
CA HIS A 184 41.37 4.18 6.93
C HIS A 184 41.39 5.70 6.74
N ALA A 185 42.47 6.42 7.11
CA ALA A 185 42.52 7.88 6.98
C ALA A 185 42.20 8.39 5.56
N PRO A 186 42.71 7.81 4.46
CA PRO A 186 42.36 8.29 3.12
C PRO A 186 40.87 8.18 2.81
N SER A 187 40.18 7.20 3.40
CA SER A 187 38.80 6.87 3.09
C SER A 187 37.76 7.71 3.84
N ILE A 188 38.16 8.38 4.92
CA ILE A 188 37.25 9.21 5.73
C ILE A 188 37.13 10.65 5.22
N PHE A 189 37.86 11.07 4.18
CA PHE A 189 37.77 12.42 3.59
C PHE A 189 37.03 12.40 2.24
N ALA A 190 35.99 13.22 2.07
CA ALA A 190 35.12 13.21 0.88
C ALA A 190 35.75 13.90 -0.33
N GLU A 191 36.52 14.97 -0.08
CA GLU A 191 37.07 15.85 -1.10
C GLU A 191 38.58 15.71 -1.29
N ILE A 192 39.06 14.48 -1.46
CA ILE A 192 40.37 14.27 -2.07
C ILE A 192 40.29 13.22 -3.18
N PRO A 193 39.72 13.61 -4.33
CA PRO A 193 40.27 13.21 -5.62
C PRO A 193 40.72 14.44 -6.40
N LYS A 194 41.32 15.44 -5.73
CA LYS A 194 42.32 16.28 -6.37
C LYS A 194 43.66 15.78 -5.90
N PHE A 195 44.26 14.89 -6.70
CA PHE A 195 45.70 14.64 -6.77
C PHE A 195 46.44 15.13 -5.52
N LEU A 196 46.28 14.44 -4.39
CA LEU A 196 47.22 14.63 -3.30
C LEU A 196 48.52 14.04 -3.83
N ASN A 197 49.28 14.97 -4.37
CA ASN A 197 50.61 14.89 -4.92
C ASN A 197 51.58 14.68 -3.74
N PHE A 198 51.40 13.58 -3.01
CA PHE A 198 52.46 13.00 -2.22
C PHE A 198 52.98 11.83 -3.06
N ASN A 199 54.27 11.90 -3.39
CA ASN A 199 54.99 10.87 -4.12
C ASN A 199 54.62 9.48 -3.56
N ASP A 200 53.73 8.76 -4.25
CA ASP A 200 54.02 7.48 -4.88
C ASP A 200 52.71 6.67 -5.09
N HIS A 201 52.32 6.51 -6.35
CA HIS A 201 51.34 5.52 -6.83
C HIS A 201 51.86 4.08 -6.67
N LEU A 202 52.50 3.75 -5.55
CA LEU A 202 53.05 2.45 -5.30
C LEU A 202 51.90 1.48 -5.03
N LEU A 203 51.52 0.76 -6.07
CA LEU A 203 50.59 -0.37 -5.99
C LEU A 203 51.17 -1.54 -5.15
N ILE A 204 52.46 -1.46 -4.80
CA ILE A 204 53.22 -2.44 -4.06
C ILE A 204 54.04 -1.74 -2.98
N GLU A 205 53.89 -2.16 -1.74
CA GLU A 205 54.54 -1.58 -0.56
C GLU A 205 55.37 -2.63 0.20
N LEU A 206 56.29 -2.14 1.05
CA LEU A 206 57.04 -2.95 2.01
C LEU A 206 56.32 -2.93 3.36
N MET A 207 56.17 -4.11 3.96
CA MET A 207 55.62 -4.28 5.31
C MET A 207 56.57 -5.15 6.16
N TRP A 208 56.57 -4.89 7.46
CA TRP A 208 57.20 -5.76 8.44
C TRP A 208 56.15 -6.72 9.00
N THR A 209 56.37 -8.02 8.94
CA THR A 209 55.48 -9.01 9.58
C THR A 209 55.73 -9.07 11.09
N SER A 210 54.80 -9.66 11.83
CA SER A 210 54.89 -9.80 13.30
C SER A 210 56.08 -10.62 13.80
N ASP A 211 56.68 -11.43 12.93
CA ASP A 211 57.93 -12.17 13.18
C ASP A 211 59.21 -11.39 12.83
N GLY A 212 59.09 -10.13 12.37
CA GLY A 212 60.18 -9.24 12.02
C GLY A 212 60.75 -9.39 10.61
N SER A 213 60.12 -10.21 9.75
CA SER A 213 60.52 -10.31 8.34
C SER A 213 60.02 -9.12 7.49
N GLN A 214 60.71 -8.79 6.41
CA GLN A 214 60.21 -7.83 5.41
C GLN A 214 59.52 -8.55 4.27
N VAL A 215 58.30 -8.14 3.96
CA VAL A 215 57.48 -8.67 2.87
C VAL A 215 57.05 -7.54 1.94
N ILE A 216 56.74 -7.89 0.69
CA ILE A 216 55.97 -7.00 -0.20
C ILE A 216 54.51 -7.39 -0.22
N TYR A 217 53.63 -6.40 -0.39
CA TYR A 217 52.20 -6.61 -0.47
C TYR A 217 51.53 -5.58 -1.39
N ASP A 218 50.28 -5.85 -1.78
CA ASP A 218 49.49 -4.93 -2.58
C ASP A 218 48.93 -3.82 -1.68
N ALA A 219 49.33 -2.57 -1.93
CA ALA A 219 48.90 -1.42 -1.14
C ALA A 219 47.36 -1.33 -1.05
N GLY A 220 46.84 -1.12 0.16
CA GLY A 220 45.41 -1.05 0.44
C GLY A 220 44.68 -2.39 0.49
N PHE A 221 45.39 -3.52 0.47
CA PHE A 221 44.84 -4.86 0.73
C PHE A 221 45.50 -5.47 1.97
N GLN A 222 44.72 -5.94 2.94
CA GLN A 222 45.27 -6.63 4.11
C GLN A 222 44.42 -7.81 4.55
N ASN A 223 45.07 -8.75 5.24
CA ASN A 223 44.43 -9.82 5.98
C ASN A 223 44.24 -9.35 7.43
N THR A 224 43.00 -9.17 7.83
CA THR A 224 42.64 -8.73 9.19
C THR A 224 42.18 -9.90 10.08
N GLY A 225 42.22 -11.14 9.59
CA GLY A 225 41.82 -12.32 10.37
C GLY A 225 40.30 -12.49 10.49
N VAL A 226 39.50 -11.96 9.56
CA VAL A 226 38.04 -12.18 9.50
C VAL A 226 37.70 -13.65 9.25
N SER A 227 38.39 -14.25 8.27
CA SER A 227 38.32 -15.66 7.87
C SER A 227 39.71 -16.29 7.94
N ARG A 228 39.79 -17.61 7.99
CA ARG A 228 41.07 -18.31 7.85
C ARG A 228 41.59 -18.11 6.44
N THR A 229 42.89 -17.89 6.28
CA THR A 229 43.52 -17.75 4.95
C THR A 229 43.28 -18.96 4.04
N SER A 230 43.10 -20.15 4.62
CA SER A 230 42.77 -21.38 3.89
C SER A 230 41.35 -21.40 3.31
N ASP A 231 40.43 -20.68 3.94
CA ASP A 231 39.01 -20.73 3.63
C ASP A 231 38.65 -19.65 2.60
N ASP A 232 39.34 -18.50 2.66
CA ASP A 232 39.27 -17.47 1.63
C ASP A 232 40.65 -16.84 1.36
N ILE A 233 41.19 -17.11 0.17
CA ILE A 233 42.52 -16.67 -0.25
C ILE A 233 42.53 -15.20 -0.69
N GLY A 234 41.37 -14.59 -0.96
CA GLY A 234 41.23 -13.20 -1.39
C GLY A 234 42.19 -12.81 -2.53
N ARG A 235 42.96 -11.74 -2.32
CA ARG A 235 43.93 -11.20 -3.28
C ARG A 235 45.06 -12.17 -3.66
N GLY A 236 45.31 -13.19 -2.85
CA GLY A 236 46.33 -14.21 -3.08
C GLY A 236 45.99 -15.21 -4.17
N GLY A 237 44.73 -15.23 -4.61
CA GLY A 237 44.21 -16.12 -5.64
C GLY A 237 44.71 -15.83 -7.07
N VAL A 238 44.07 -16.49 -8.03
CA VAL A 238 44.46 -16.46 -9.45
C VAL A 238 43.28 -16.16 -10.36
N THR A 239 43.58 -15.63 -11.55
CA THR A 239 42.60 -15.41 -12.62
C THR A 239 42.24 -16.73 -13.31
N PRO A 240 41.15 -16.80 -14.10
CA PRO A 240 40.88 -17.94 -14.98
C PRO A 240 41.77 -18.00 -16.23
N PHE A 241 42.64 -16.99 -16.46
CA PHE A 241 43.45 -16.89 -17.67
C PHE A 241 44.85 -17.48 -17.44
N VAL A 242 45.30 -18.31 -18.38
CA VAL A 242 46.59 -19.01 -18.28
C VAL A 242 47.70 -18.16 -18.90
N ASN A 243 48.80 -18.04 -18.16
CA ASN A 243 50.03 -17.42 -18.64
C ASN A 243 50.73 -18.36 -19.63
N PRO A 244 50.87 -17.98 -20.91
CA PRO A 244 51.51 -18.82 -21.91
C PRO A 244 53.02 -19.03 -21.67
N ARG A 245 53.66 -18.18 -20.86
CA ARG A 245 55.10 -18.29 -20.55
C ARG A 245 55.39 -19.26 -19.40
N THR A 246 54.44 -19.47 -18.49
CA THR A 246 54.63 -20.32 -17.29
C THR A 246 53.72 -21.55 -17.26
N GLY A 247 52.65 -21.57 -18.08
CA GLY A 247 51.61 -22.59 -18.04
C GLY A 247 50.68 -22.50 -16.81
N GLN A 248 50.87 -21.50 -15.94
CA GLN A 248 50.07 -21.29 -14.74
C GLN A 248 49.09 -20.13 -14.92
N PRO A 249 47.95 -20.11 -14.21
CA PRO A 249 47.07 -18.96 -14.21
C PRO A 249 47.76 -17.67 -13.73
N TYR A 250 47.37 -16.50 -14.26
CA TYR A 250 47.94 -15.24 -13.75
C TYR A 250 47.51 -14.99 -12.30
N PRO A 251 48.41 -14.56 -11.41
CA PRO A 251 48.04 -14.08 -10.08
C PRO A 251 47.06 -12.90 -10.15
N LEU A 252 46.17 -12.79 -9.15
CA LEU A 252 45.36 -11.58 -8.97
C LEU A 252 46.17 -10.40 -8.43
N SER A 253 47.21 -10.67 -7.63
CA SER A 253 47.99 -9.62 -6.97
C SER A 253 48.96 -8.90 -7.91
N TRP A 254 49.15 -7.60 -7.67
CA TRP A 254 50.13 -6.79 -8.38
C TRP A 254 51.54 -7.25 -8.03
N SER A 255 51.81 -7.50 -6.76
CA SER A 255 53.11 -7.92 -6.25
C SER A 255 53.63 -9.19 -6.92
N LYS A 256 52.81 -10.25 -7.02
CA LYS A 256 53.19 -11.51 -7.69
C LYS A 256 53.37 -11.28 -9.21
N ASN A 257 52.51 -10.50 -9.83
CA ASN A 257 52.65 -10.16 -11.25
C ASN A 257 53.94 -9.36 -11.53
N SER A 258 54.31 -8.41 -10.67
CA SER A 258 55.53 -7.62 -10.84
C SER A 258 56.81 -8.44 -10.65
N GLN A 259 56.79 -9.47 -9.79
CA GLN A 259 57.88 -10.46 -9.73
C GLN A 259 58.01 -11.23 -11.04
N LEU A 260 56.89 -11.72 -11.60
CA LEU A 260 56.90 -12.39 -12.91
C LEU A 260 57.40 -11.45 -14.03
N GLN A 261 57.02 -10.17 -14.01
CA GLN A 261 57.52 -9.17 -14.96
C GLN A 261 59.03 -8.98 -14.87
N ARG A 262 59.57 -8.87 -13.65
CA ARG A 262 61.02 -8.75 -13.39
C ARG A 262 61.81 -9.95 -13.91
N GLN A 263 61.19 -11.12 -13.94
CA GLN A 263 61.74 -12.36 -14.49
C GLN A 263 61.45 -12.53 -16.00
N ASN A 264 60.81 -11.55 -16.65
CA ASN A 264 60.35 -11.63 -18.03
C ASN A 264 59.38 -12.82 -18.29
N LEU A 265 58.59 -13.19 -17.29
CA LEU A 265 57.60 -14.26 -17.33
C LEU A 265 56.16 -13.78 -17.56
N LEU A 266 55.93 -12.47 -17.76
CA LEU A 266 54.62 -11.94 -18.18
C LEU A 266 54.62 -11.50 -19.66
N PRO A 267 53.55 -11.76 -20.40
CA PRO A 267 53.41 -11.33 -21.79
C PRO A 267 52.91 -9.89 -21.96
N PHE A 268 52.68 -9.16 -20.87
CA PHE A 268 52.20 -7.78 -20.87
C PHE A 268 52.87 -6.99 -19.75
N PRO A 269 53.03 -5.66 -19.92
CA PRO A 269 53.63 -4.82 -18.89
C PRO A 269 52.72 -4.69 -17.67
N VAL A 270 53.33 -4.67 -16.49
CA VAL A 270 52.73 -4.30 -15.20
C VAL A 270 53.69 -3.34 -14.48
N PRO A 271 53.24 -2.59 -13.46
CA PRO A 271 54.12 -1.77 -12.64
C PRO A 271 55.35 -2.57 -12.17
N LEU A 272 56.56 -2.01 -12.31
CA LEU A 272 57.79 -2.71 -11.94
C LEU A 272 58.06 -2.57 -10.46
N LEU A 273 58.57 -3.65 -9.85
CA LEU A 273 59.16 -3.57 -8.52
C LEU A 273 60.39 -2.62 -8.56
N PRO A 274 60.50 -1.69 -7.59
CA PRO A 274 61.70 -0.87 -7.45
C PRO A 274 62.98 -1.73 -7.42
N PHE A 275 64.07 -1.24 -8.01
CA PHE A 275 65.26 -2.06 -8.22
C PHE A 275 65.91 -2.60 -6.94
N HIS A 276 65.74 -1.89 -5.82
CA HIS A 276 66.26 -2.27 -4.52
C HIS A 276 65.48 -3.41 -3.83
N ILE A 277 64.32 -3.81 -4.38
CA ILE A 277 63.51 -4.93 -3.86
C ILE A 277 63.96 -6.23 -4.55
N PRO A 278 64.39 -7.26 -3.78
CA PRO A 278 64.70 -8.57 -4.32
C PRO A 278 63.51 -9.19 -5.05
N THR A 279 63.77 -9.87 -6.17
CA THR A 279 62.69 -10.42 -7.02
C THR A 279 62.02 -11.64 -6.37
N GLU A 280 62.68 -12.23 -5.39
CA GLU A 280 62.31 -13.40 -4.59
C GLU A 280 61.78 -13.03 -3.19
N MET A 281 61.62 -11.73 -2.89
CA MET A 281 61.06 -11.28 -1.62
C MET A 281 59.68 -11.90 -1.39
N GLN A 282 59.40 -12.30 -0.15
CA GLN A 282 58.11 -12.91 0.19
C GLN A 282 56.96 -11.94 -0.09
N VAL A 283 55.90 -12.46 -0.70
CA VAL A 283 54.69 -11.70 -1.01
C VAL A 283 53.59 -12.06 -0.02
N ASN A 284 53.14 -11.10 0.78
CA ASN A 284 52.03 -11.28 1.70
C ASN A 284 50.73 -10.70 1.12
N VAL A 285 49.94 -11.55 0.46
CA VAL A 285 48.66 -11.16 -0.16
C VAL A 285 47.55 -12.18 0.07
N ASN A 286 47.81 -13.26 0.80
CA ASN A 286 46.84 -14.32 1.01
C ASN A 286 45.85 -13.91 2.11
N GLY A 287 44.57 -14.18 1.89
CA GLY A 287 43.49 -13.71 2.77
C GLY A 287 43.38 -12.19 2.84
N ALA A 288 44.01 -11.47 1.90
CA ALA A 288 44.01 -10.02 1.89
C ALA A 288 42.84 -9.47 1.06
N PHE A 289 42.13 -8.50 1.63
CA PHE A 289 40.97 -7.83 1.01
C PHE A 289 41.19 -6.33 0.96
N LYS A 290 40.56 -5.69 -0.02
CA LYS A 290 40.61 -4.24 -0.18
C LYS A 290 40.05 -3.58 1.08
N MET A 291 40.77 -2.60 1.61
CA MET A 291 40.25 -1.77 2.70
C MET A 291 38.99 -1.03 2.25
N PRO A 292 37.86 -1.21 2.96
CA PRO A 292 36.62 -0.52 2.63
C PRO A 292 36.70 0.95 3.03
N GLY A 293 35.94 1.79 2.32
CA GLY A 293 35.64 3.13 2.82
C GLY A 293 34.67 3.08 3.99
N LEU A 294 34.79 4.03 4.92
CA LEU A 294 33.98 4.06 6.15
C LEU A 294 32.85 5.10 6.13
N ARG A 295 32.64 5.80 5.01
CA ARG A 295 31.48 6.71 4.86
C ARG A 295 30.19 5.89 4.82
N ASN A 296 29.18 6.37 5.53
CA ASN A 296 27.88 5.71 5.68
C ASN A 296 27.97 4.30 6.28
N VAL A 297 29.06 3.93 6.96
CA VAL A 297 29.27 2.57 7.51
C VAL A 297 28.20 2.18 8.55
N GLU A 298 27.52 3.15 9.14
CA GLU A 298 26.35 2.91 9.99
C GLU A 298 25.20 2.19 9.26
N LEU A 299 25.08 2.38 7.94
CA LEU A 299 23.93 1.94 7.13
C LEU A 299 24.23 0.69 6.30
N THR A 300 25.40 0.06 6.47
CA THR A 300 25.89 -1.00 5.57
C THR A 300 26.12 -2.34 6.28
N ALA A 301 25.47 -2.58 7.41
CA ALA A 301 25.46 -3.92 7.99
C ALA A 301 24.79 -4.92 7.02
N PRO A 302 25.23 -6.19 6.97
CA PRO A 302 26.33 -6.78 7.74
C PRO A 302 27.74 -6.35 7.25
N TYR A 303 28.72 -6.42 8.16
CA TYR A 303 30.11 -5.98 8.00
C TYR A 303 31.09 -7.09 7.62
N PHE A 304 32.26 -6.65 7.13
CA PHE A 304 33.34 -7.46 6.55
C PHE A 304 32.98 -8.11 5.19
N HIS A 305 33.99 -8.64 4.50
CA HIS A 305 33.83 -9.19 3.14
C HIS A 305 32.90 -10.41 3.06
N ASN A 306 32.70 -11.09 4.18
CA ASN A 306 31.83 -12.27 4.31
C ASN A 306 30.52 -11.95 5.05
N GLY A 307 30.28 -10.70 5.44
CA GLY A 307 29.09 -10.30 6.18
C GLY A 307 28.97 -10.89 7.58
N SER A 308 30.03 -11.39 8.21
CA SER A 308 29.91 -12.18 9.46
C SER A 308 29.56 -11.37 10.72
N VAL A 309 29.46 -10.05 10.65
CA VAL A 309 29.27 -9.17 11.82
C VAL A 309 28.14 -8.16 11.58
N MET A 310 27.31 -7.91 12.60
CA MET A 310 26.07 -7.12 12.44
C MET A 310 26.14 -5.69 12.98
N THR A 311 27.04 -5.41 13.93
CA THR A 311 27.09 -4.11 14.62
C THR A 311 28.49 -3.50 14.53
N LEU A 312 28.58 -2.16 14.58
CA LEU A 312 29.86 -1.45 14.62
C LEU A 312 30.60 -1.70 15.93
N GLU A 313 29.85 -1.92 17.00
CA GLU A 313 30.37 -2.32 18.32
C GLU A 313 31.12 -3.65 18.22
N ASP A 314 30.56 -4.65 17.55
CA ASP A 314 31.22 -5.94 17.30
C ASP A 314 32.43 -5.81 16.37
N VAL A 315 32.41 -4.85 15.42
CA VAL A 315 33.56 -4.54 14.56
C VAL A 315 34.71 -3.95 15.39
N VAL A 316 34.43 -3.04 16.32
CA VAL A 316 35.45 -2.49 17.22
C VAL A 316 36.01 -3.59 18.11
N ASP A 317 35.15 -4.42 18.71
CA ASP A 317 35.58 -5.54 19.56
C ASP A 317 36.49 -6.54 18.80
N PHE A 318 36.16 -6.83 17.53
CA PHE A 318 37.00 -7.65 16.64
C PHE A 318 38.45 -7.14 16.55
N TYR A 319 38.65 -5.83 16.40
CA TYR A 319 40.00 -5.25 16.36
C TYR A 319 40.65 -5.19 17.75
N VAL A 320 39.86 -4.99 18.82
CA VAL A 320 40.37 -5.00 20.21
C VAL A 320 41.03 -6.34 20.57
N ARG A 321 40.47 -7.46 20.08
CA ARG A 321 40.99 -8.81 20.27
C ARG A 321 42.01 -9.26 19.21
N GLY A 322 42.15 -8.52 18.11
CA GLY A 322 43.15 -8.77 17.07
C GLY A 322 42.72 -9.72 15.94
N GLY A 323 41.41 -9.77 15.66
CA GLY A 323 40.81 -10.63 14.64
C GLY A 323 40.15 -11.89 15.19
N ASN A 324 39.53 -12.69 14.31
CA ASN A 324 38.90 -13.96 14.69
C ASN A 324 39.89 -15.13 14.66
N PHE A 325 40.86 -15.09 13.74
CA PHE A 325 41.83 -16.15 13.50
C PHE A 325 43.30 -15.69 13.53
N PRO A 326 43.74 -14.96 14.57
CA PRO A 326 45.09 -14.39 14.58
C PRO A 326 46.20 -15.44 14.61
N ALA A 327 45.95 -16.60 15.25
CA ALA A 327 46.93 -17.69 15.34
C ALA A 327 47.02 -18.46 14.02
N GLU A 328 45.89 -18.79 13.40
CA GLU A 328 45.86 -19.51 12.13
C GLU A 328 46.38 -18.67 10.95
N ASN A 329 46.24 -17.35 11.01
CA ASN A 329 46.68 -16.44 9.96
C ASN A 329 48.07 -15.83 10.21
N LEU A 330 48.84 -16.27 11.22
CA LEU A 330 50.09 -15.62 11.66
C LEU A 330 51.08 -15.25 10.53
N GLY A 331 51.16 -16.06 9.47
CA GLY A 331 52.06 -15.81 8.34
C GLY A 331 51.57 -14.77 7.32
N ASP A 332 50.29 -14.43 7.34
CA ASP A 332 49.66 -13.52 6.38
C ASP A 332 48.96 -12.32 7.05
N LEU A 333 48.66 -12.41 8.35
CA LEU A 333 47.94 -11.40 9.14
C LEU A 333 48.71 -10.07 9.21
N ASP A 334 47.97 -8.97 9.11
CA ASP A 334 48.54 -7.66 9.32
C ASP A 334 49.06 -7.51 10.77
N PRO A 335 50.32 -7.07 10.96
CA PRO A 335 50.95 -6.97 12.28
C PRO A 335 50.22 -6.01 13.23
N LEU A 336 49.60 -4.94 12.71
CA LEU A 336 48.86 -3.97 13.53
C LEU A 336 47.55 -4.56 14.04
N VAL A 337 46.94 -5.46 13.27
CA VAL A 337 45.75 -6.20 13.69
C VAL A 337 46.12 -7.30 14.67
N GLY A 338 47.16 -8.09 14.38
CA GLY A 338 47.56 -9.23 15.23
C GLY A 338 47.94 -8.85 16.67
N ALA A 339 48.43 -7.63 16.89
CA ALA A 339 48.68 -7.11 18.24
C ALA A 339 47.40 -6.79 19.04
N GLY A 340 46.26 -6.69 18.34
CA GLY A 340 45.01 -6.15 18.84
C GLY A 340 45.13 -4.68 19.26
N LEU A 341 44.10 -4.16 19.93
CA LEU A 341 44.08 -2.81 20.48
C LEU A 341 44.11 -2.86 22.02
N PRO A 342 45.26 -3.19 22.64
CA PRO A 342 45.35 -3.40 24.08
C PRO A 342 44.93 -2.17 24.91
N LEU A 343 45.12 -0.96 24.37
CA LEU A 343 44.72 0.28 25.02
C LEU A 343 43.19 0.50 25.09
N LEU A 344 42.42 -0.27 24.32
CA LEU A 344 40.96 -0.24 24.31
C LEU A 344 40.33 -1.43 25.06
N ARG A 345 41.12 -2.42 25.51
CA ARG A 345 40.60 -3.59 26.24
C ARG A 345 40.02 -3.16 27.59
N GLY A 346 38.76 -3.52 27.85
CA GLY A 346 38.02 -3.13 29.06
C GLY A 346 37.81 -1.61 29.19
N LYS A 347 37.72 -0.91 28.06
CA LYS A 347 37.47 0.54 27.97
C LYS A 347 36.24 0.80 27.11
N GLU A 348 35.08 0.38 27.60
CA GLU A 348 33.82 0.37 26.86
C GLU A 348 33.43 1.78 26.39
N THR A 349 33.69 2.81 27.21
CA THR A 349 33.42 4.20 26.83
C THR A 349 34.27 4.65 25.65
N MET A 350 35.54 4.25 25.60
CA MET A 350 36.44 4.60 24.49
C MET A 350 36.05 3.85 23.21
N GLN A 351 35.63 2.59 23.32
CA GLN A 351 35.11 1.83 22.18
C GLN A 351 33.81 2.45 21.65
N ALA A 352 32.89 2.84 22.54
CA ALA A 352 31.66 3.53 22.17
C ALA A 352 31.91 4.89 21.50
N ASP A 353 32.90 5.65 21.98
CA ASP A 353 33.30 6.92 21.34
C ASP A 353 33.76 6.69 19.89
N ILE A 354 34.54 5.64 19.62
CA ILE A 354 34.95 5.26 18.25
C ILE A 354 33.72 4.96 17.39
N VAL A 355 32.78 4.14 17.88
CA VAL A 355 31.55 3.84 17.15
C VAL A 355 30.73 5.11 16.89
N THR A 356 30.66 6.01 17.87
CA THR A 356 29.95 7.29 17.73
C THR A 356 30.60 8.13 16.62
N PHE A 357 31.93 8.18 16.54
CA PHE A 357 32.63 8.80 15.43
C PHE A 357 32.33 8.14 14.08
N LEU A 358 32.30 6.80 14.00
CA LEU A 358 31.95 6.09 12.75
C LEU A 358 30.54 6.45 12.27
N LYS A 359 29.57 6.61 13.18
CA LYS A 359 28.21 7.10 12.87
C LYS A 359 28.21 8.56 12.38
N ALA A 360 29.15 9.38 12.85
CA ALA A 360 29.35 10.75 12.36
C ALA A 360 29.90 10.83 10.92
N LEU A 361 30.28 9.70 10.31
CA LEU A 361 30.64 9.58 8.88
C LEU A 361 29.43 9.28 7.98
N THR A 362 28.22 9.31 8.52
CA THR A 362 26.97 9.12 7.75
C THR A 362 26.47 10.44 7.20
N ASP A 363 26.25 10.50 5.89
CA ASP A 363 25.71 11.67 5.22
C ASP A 363 24.19 11.72 5.43
N PRO A 364 23.63 12.83 5.94
CA PRO A 364 22.20 12.95 6.16
C PRO A 364 21.37 12.74 4.89
N ARG A 365 21.93 13.03 3.70
CA ARG A 365 21.23 12.79 2.42
C ARG A 365 21.07 11.31 2.14
N VAL A 366 22.07 10.48 2.45
CA VAL A 366 21.97 9.02 2.32
C VAL A 366 20.95 8.48 3.31
N ARG A 367 21.04 8.90 4.59
CA ARG A 367 20.10 8.48 5.64
C ARG A 367 18.64 8.80 5.31
N ASN A 368 18.41 9.95 4.68
CA ASN A 368 17.07 10.46 4.39
C ASN A 368 16.65 10.20 2.93
N GLU A 369 17.35 9.32 2.20
CA GLU A 369 17.05 8.99 0.79
C GLU A 369 16.86 10.25 -0.08
N SER A 370 17.73 11.22 0.13
CA SER A 370 17.68 12.52 -0.52
C SER A 370 18.70 12.60 -1.65
N ALA A 371 18.30 13.26 -2.73
CA ALA A 371 19.16 13.50 -3.88
C ALA A 371 20.56 14.04 -3.48
N PRO A 372 21.64 13.57 -4.12
CA PRO A 372 21.67 12.71 -5.31
C PRO A 372 21.58 11.20 -5.00
N PHE A 373 21.37 10.81 -3.75
CA PHE A 373 21.29 9.42 -3.34
C PHE A 373 19.85 8.94 -3.40
N ASP A 374 19.50 8.31 -4.52
CA ASP A 374 18.31 7.48 -4.62
C ASP A 374 18.69 6.04 -4.28
N HIS A 375 17.87 5.34 -3.49
CA HIS A 375 18.07 3.93 -3.15
C HIS A 375 17.11 3.02 -3.91
N PRO A 376 17.42 2.60 -5.16
CA PRO A 376 16.80 1.40 -5.70
C PRO A 376 17.35 0.19 -4.92
N GLU A 377 16.65 -0.23 -3.87
CA GLU A 377 16.97 -1.46 -3.15
C GLU A 377 16.61 -2.68 -4.00
N LEU A 378 17.59 -3.53 -4.27
CA LEU A 378 17.29 -4.95 -4.51
C LEU A 378 17.07 -5.54 -3.13
N ILE A 379 15.80 -5.82 -2.77
CA ILE A 379 15.49 -6.65 -1.61
C ILE A 379 16.07 -8.04 -1.93
N VAL A 380 17.32 -8.28 -1.55
CA VAL A 380 17.95 -9.59 -1.60
C VAL A 380 17.92 -10.11 -0.16
N PRO A 381 16.90 -10.91 0.21
CA PRO A 381 16.91 -11.59 1.48
C PRO A 381 17.80 -12.82 1.31
N ASN A 382 19.11 -12.66 1.39
CA ASN A 382 20.04 -13.77 1.55
C ASN A 382 21.39 -13.24 2.08
N GLY A 383 21.38 -12.80 3.34
CA GLY A 383 22.49 -13.12 4.21
C GLY A 383 22.36 -14.59 4.63
N ASP A 384 23.48 -15.26 4.88
CA ASP A 384 23.46 -16.64 5.37
C ASP A 384 22.56 -16.74 6.63
N PRO A 385 21.49 -17.55 6.64
CA PRO A 385 20.67 -17.75 7.84
C PRO A 385 21.46 -18.44 8.96
N GLU A 386 22.57 -19.10 8.64
CA GLU A 386 23.54 -19.66 9.56
C GLU A 386 24.74 -18.72 9.74
N MET A 387 24.49 -17.42 9.93
CA MET A 387 25.50 -16.50 10.46
C MET A 387 26.02 -17.05 11.80
N ILE A 388 27.07 -17.87 11.74
CA ILE A 388 27.80 -18.31 12.91
C ILE A 388 28.43 -17.05 13.47
N ARG A 389 27.78 -16.50 14.50
CA ARG A 389 28.39 -15.53 15.39
C ARG A 389 29.56 -16.27 16.04
N ILE A 390 30.75 -16.17 15.47
CA ILE A 390 31.96 -16.71 16.10
C ILE A 390 32.14 -15.89 17.38
N PRO A 391 31.95 -16.48 18.57
CA PRO A 391 32.06 -15.73 19.82
C PRO A 391 33.45 -15.12 19.92
N ALA A 392 33.56 -13.98 20.59
CA ALA A 392 34.85 -13.41 20.97
C ALA A 392 35.66 -14.50 21.68
N ARG A 393 36.77 -14.92 21.08
CA ARG A 393 37.81 -15.66 21.78
C ARG A 393 38.65 -14.65 22.54
N ASP A 394 39.10 -14.99 23.74
CA ASP A 394 40.08 -14.15 24.41
C ASP A 394 41.40 -14.09 23.61
N ALA A 395 42.35 -13.25 24.04
CA ALA A 395 43.66 -13.11 23.40
C ALA A 395 44.51 -14.42 23.41
N PHE A 396 43.99 -15.51 23.98
CA PHE A 396 44.62 -16.82 24.08
C PHE A 396 43.82 -17.92 23.35
N GLY A 397 42.72 -17.59 22.67
CA GLY A 397 41.90 -18.53 21.92
C GLY A 397 40.85 -19.30 22.74
N ASN A 398 40.69 -19.00 24.03
CA ASN A 398 39.67 -19.63 24.87
C ASN A 398 38.28 -19.10 24.51
N ALA A 399 37.28 -19.98 24.51
CA ALA A 399 35.89 -19.59 24.29
C ALA A 399 35.40 -18.77 25.49
N ALA A 400 35.06 -17.50 25.27
CA ALA A 400 34.18 -16.78 26.19
C ALA A 400 32.74 -17.29 26.00
N LEU A 401 31.98 -17.39 27.10
CA LEU A 401 30.51 -17.52 27.21
C LEU A 401 29.79 -17.82 25.88
N THR A 402 29.38 -19.07 25.68
CA THR A 402 29.08 -19.61 24.35
C THR A 402 27.67 -19.34 23.81
N THR A 403 26.73 -18.81 24.59
CA THR A 403 25.30 -18.86 24.21
C THR A 403 24.47 -17.60 24.50
N LEU A 404 25.05 -16.42 24.72
CA LEU A 404 24.25 -15.19 24.70
C LEU A 404 23.93 -14.82 23.24
N THR A 405 22.65 -14.76 22.88
CA THR A 405 22.14 -14.25 21.60
C THR A 405 20.99 -13.27 21.82
N ILE A 406 20.74 -12.42 20.82
CA ILE A 406 19.51 -11.64 20.69
C ILE A 406 18.89 -12.06 19.37
N ASN A 407 17.64 -12.52 19.39
CA ASN A 407 16.87 -12.81 18.19
C ASN A 407 16.54 -11.51 17.43
N PRO A 408 16.31 -11.56 16.10
CA PRO A 408 15.96 -10.38 15.32
C PRO A 408 14.82 -9.56 15.93
N VAL A 409 15.02 -8.25 15.99
CA VAL A 409 14.02 -7.27 16.46
C VAL A 409 13.34 -6.61 15.28
N VAL A 410 12.10 -6.18 15.46
CA VAL A 410 11.36 -5.38 14.48
C VAL A 410 11.89 -3.95 14.52
N SER A 411 12.61 -3.56 13.48
CA SER A 411 13.08 -2.18 13.27
C SER A 411 13.22 -1.87 11.77
N PRO A 412 12.82 -0.68 11.29
CA PRO A 412 12.09 0.35 12.02
C PRO A 412 10.68 -0.11 12.43
N THR A 413 10.13 0.48 13.49
CA THR A 413 8.79 0.18 14.01
C THR A 413 8.03 1.46 14.33
N THR A 414 6.70 1.41 14.28
CA THR A 414 5.82 2.50 14.77
C THR A 414 5.34 2.26 16.21
N SER A 415 5.68 1.11 16.80
CA SER A 415 5.29 0.76 18.16
C SER A 415 6.33 1.19 19.20
N SER A 416 5.84 1.77 20.29
CA SER A 416 6.60 2.13 21.48
C SER A 416 6.86 0.95 22.43
N ALA A 417 6.46 -0.27 22.03
CA ALA A 417 6.69 -1.49 22.79
C ALA A 417 7.19 -2.64 21.92
N GLN A 418 8.03 -3.49 22.48
CA GLN A 418 8.51 -4.70 21.80
C GLN A 418 8.93 -5.77 22.81
N THR A 419 8.72 -7.04 22.49
CA THR A 419 9.33 -8.13 23.25
C THR A 419 10.63 -8.52 22.57
N ILE A 420 11.73 -8.49 23.31
CA ILE A 420 13.03 -8.97 22.85
C ILE A 420 13.24 -10.36 23.42
N THR A 421 13.82 -11.23 22.60
CA THR A 421 14.09 -12.63 22.95
C THR A 421 15.50 -12.99 22.53
N GLY A 422 16.02 -14.10 23.05
CA GLY A 422 17.28 -14.67 22.64
C GLY A 422 17.60 -15.93 23.43
N THR A 423 18.83 -16.40 23.32
CA THR A 423 19.35 -17.51 24.11
C THR A 423 20.41 -17.02 25.09
N VAL A 424 20.60 -17.76 26.18
CA VAL A 424 21.66 -17.58 27.19
C VAL A 424 22.14 -18.96 27.66
N GLU A 425 23.34 -19.05 28.23
CA GLU A 425 23.82 -20.29 28.85
C GLU A 425 22.92 -20.74 30.00
N ASP A 426 22.76 -22.07 30.14
CA ASP A 426 21.88 -22.66 31.14
C ASP A 426 22.28 -22.22 32.56
N GLY A 427 21.30 -21.83 33.35
CA GLY A 427 21.50 -21.31 34.70
C GLY A 427 21.93 -19.84 34.83
N LEU A 428 22.10 -19.11 33.72
CA LEU A 428 22.37 -17.66 33.75
C LEU A 428 21.12 -16.83 33.45
N THR A 429 21.03 -15.63 34.04
CA THR A 429 19.98 -14.66 33.77
C THR A 429 20.59 -13.40 33.18
N PRO A 430 20.25 -13.02 31.94
CA PRO A 430 20.77 -11.80 31.34
C PRO A 430 20.13 -10.56 31.97
N GLU A 431 20.91 -9.50 32.08
CA GLU A 431 20.44 -8.15 32.39
C GLU A 431 20.14 -7.43 31.08
N VAL A 432 18.96 -6.82 30.97
CA VAL A 432 18.54 -6.05 29.80
C VAL A 432 18.38 -4.60 30.19
N THR A 433 19.04 -3.71 29.47
CA THR A 433 19.00 -2.25 29.67
C THR A 433 18.72 -1.55 28.35
N VAL A 434 18.14 -0.35 28.44
CA VAL A 434 17.92 0.53 27.28
C VAL A 434 18.60 1.86 27.59
N ASP A 435 19.21 2.48 26.59
CA ASP A 435 19.89 3.78 26.70
C ASP A 435 18.94 4.97 26.90
N THR A 436 17.62 4.74 26.82
CA THR A 436 16.56 5.73 26.98
C THR A 436 15.75 5.48 28.26
N ALA A 437 14.74 6.31 28.52
CA ALA A 437 13.83 6.15 29.65
C ALA A 437 12.82 4.98 29.49
N ALA A 438 12.99 4.14 28.48
CA ALA A 438 12.15 2.97 28.25
C ALA A 438 12.23 1.99 29.42
N VAL A 439 11.10 1.39 29.76
CA VAL A 439 10.97 0.46 30.88
C VAL A 439 11.13 -0.97 30.37
N VAL A 440 12.10 -1.67 30.95
CA VAL A 440 12.33 -3.10 30.74
C VAL A 440 11.54 -3.88 31.79
N GLY A 441 10.70 -4.80 31.32
CA GLY A 441 9.98 -5.75 32.16
C GLY A 441 10.90 -6.82 32.74
N ALA A 442 10.35 -7.68 33.61
CA ALA A 442 11.12 -8.79 34.18
C ALA A 442 11.66 -9.70 33.06
N VAL A 443 12.96 -10.02 33.14
CA VAL A 443 13.58 -11.01 32.26
C VAL A 443 13.13 -12.40 32.70
N THR A 444 12.54 -13.16 31.79
CA THR A 444 12.12 -14.55 32.02
C THR A 444 13.01 -15.49 31.25
N VAL A 445 13.51 -16.54 31.90
CA VAL A 445 14.36 -17.57 31.29
C VAL A 445 13.67 -18.92 31.38
N THR A 446 13.57 -19.65 30.27
CA THR A 446 13.01 -21.00 30.17
C THR A 446 14.00 -21.91 29.44
N GLY A 447 14.72 -22.74 30.20
CA GLY A 447 15.87 -23.46 29.65
C GLY A 447 16.97 -22.48 29.25
N THR A 448 17.38 -22.50 27.98
CA THR A 448 18.34 -21.54 27.41
C THR A 448 17.67 -20.30 26.83
N ASP A 449 16.35 -20.26 26.66
CA ASP A 449 15.67 -19.15 26.02
C ASP A 449 15.33 -18.07 27.04
N TRP A 450 15.58 -16.80 26.71
CA TRP A 450 15.20 -15.65 27.52
C TRP A 450 14.29 -14.69 26.75
N SER A 451 13.44 -13.98 27.48
CA SER A 451 12.61 -12.90 26.94
C SER A 451 12.44 -11.75 27.91
N ALA A 452 12.34 -10.53 27.38
CA ALA A 452 12.03 -9.31 28.12
C ALA A 452 11.10 -8.40 27.30
N SER A 453 10.01 -7.94 27.91
CA SER A 453 9.14 -6.93 27.31
C SER A 453 9.72 -5.54 27.55
N ILE A 454 9.80 -4.71 26.52
CA ILE A 454 10.20 -3.30 26.62
C ILE A 454 9.00 -2.44 26.26
N SER A 455 8.77 -1.39 27.05
CA SER A 455 7.69 -0.43 26.84
C SER A 455 8.20 1.00 27.01
N GLY A 456 7.58 1.95 26.29
CA GLY A 456 8.01 3.35 26.32
C GLY A 456 9.29 3.61 25.53
N LEU A 457 9.53 2.85 24.46
CA LEU A 457 10.56 3.18 23.47
C LEU A 457 10.28 4.57 22.90
N VAL A 458 11.30 5.42 22.85
CA VAL A 458 11.15 6.80 22.41
C VAL A 458 11.39 6.93 20.90
N GLN A 459 10.91 8.02 20.32
CA GLN A 459 11.12 8.34 18.91
C GLN A 459 12.62 8.39 18.57
N GLY A 460 13.01 7.72 17.49
CA GLY A 460 14.42 7.56 17.09
C GLY A 460 15.00 6.21 17.51
N VAL A 461 16.33 6.13 17.58
CA VAL A 461 17.04 4.89 17.89
C VAL A 461 17.07 4.67 19.40
N ASN A 462 16.57 3.51 19.84
CA ASN A 462 16.74 3.01 21.20
C ASN A 462 17.74 1.86 21.16
N THR A 463 18.86 1.99 21.86
CA THR A 463 19.89 0.96 21.96
C THR A 463 19.60 0.08 23.16
N ILE A 464 19.37 -1.20 22.91
CA ILE A 464 19.17 -2.22 23.93
C ILE A 464 20.49 -2.94 24.15
N THR A 465 20.95 -2.95 25.39
CA THR A 465 22.12 -3.72 25.81
C THR A 465 21.68 -4.90 26.66
N VAL A 466 22.05 -6.11 26.23
CA VAL A 466 21.85 -7.35 26.96
C VAL A 466 23.20 -7.82 27.45
N SER A 467 23.37 -7.96 28.77
CA SER A 467 24.62 -8.40 29.37
C SER A 467 24.43 -9.63 30.25
N VAL A 468 25.39 -10.56 30.21
CA VAL A 468 25.43 -11.70 31.12
C VAL A 468 26.85 -11.86 31.65
N THR A 469 26.98 -12.13 32.95
CA THR A 469 28.27 -12.38 33.60
C THR A 469 28.30 -13.81 34.14
N ASP A 470 29.36 -14.56 33.83
CA ASP A 470 29.54 -15.92 34.33
C ASP A 470 30.06 -15.95 35.79
N ALA A 471 30.17 -17.15 36.34
CA ALA A 471 30.64 -17.38 37.72
C ALA A 471 32.12 -17.02 37.95
N ILE A 472 32.93 -16.86 36.90
CA ILE A 472 34.34 -16.47 36.99
C ILE A 472 34.57 -14.98 36.68
N GLY A 473 33.49 -14.22 36.42
CA GLY A 473 33.50 -12.77 36.23
C GLY A 473 33.61 -12.31 34.77
N THR A 474 33.60 -13.23 33.80
CA THR A 474 33.57 -12.88 32.37
C THR A 474 32.20 -12.30 32.03
N THR A 475 32.16 -11.14 31.39
CA THR A 475 30.90 -10.52 30.94
C THR A 475 30.81 -10.51 29.43
N VAL A 476 29.72 -11.03 28.87
CA VAL A 476 29.36 -10.85 27.46
C VAL A 476 28.25 -9.82 27.37
N ARG A 477 28.38 -8.92 26.40
CA ARG A 477 27.39 -7.90 26.09
C ARG A 477 27.01 -7.99 24.62
N LEU A 478 25.72 -7.96 24.35
CA LEU A 478 25.15 -7.81 23.02
C LEU A 478 24.34 -6.53 22.98
N THR A 479 24.42 -5.83 21.85
CA THR A 479 23.56 -4.69 21.60
C THR A 479 22.67 -4.97 20.40
N THR A 480 21.45 -4.47 20.47
CA THR A 480 20.56 -4.34 19.32
C THR A 480 19.90 -2.98 19.37
N ALA A 481 19.40 -2.49 18.23
CA ALA A 481 18.78 -1.18 18.14
C ALA A 481 17.35 -1.31 17.62
N ILE A 482 16.42 -0.61 18.26
CA ILE A 482 15.06 -0.44 17.78
C ILE A 482 14.86 1.03 17.44
N SER A 483 14.84 1.33 16.14
CA SER A 483 14.41 2.62 15.59
C SER A 483 12.88 2.70 15.59
N VAL A 484 12.34 3.62 16.41
CA VAL A 484 10.92 4.00 16.37
C VAL A 484 10.77 5.18 15.41
N VAL A 485 9.92 5.04 14.40
CA VAL A 485 9.72 6.05 13.35
C VAL A 485 8.31 6.63 13.42
N ARG A 486 8.17 7.93 13.14
CA ARG A 486 6.85 8.55 12.93
C ARG A 486 6.40 8.36 11.50
N VAL A 487 5.11 8.11 11.32
CA VAL A 487 4.46 8.10 10.03
C VAL A 487 3.31 9.09 10.02
N ALA A 488 2.92 9.58 8.85
CA ALA A 488 1.76 10.46 8.75
C ALA A 488 0.46 9.66 8.92
N PRO A 489 -0.58 10.24 9.53
CA PRO A 489 -1.88 9.59 9.65
C PRO A 489 -2.52 9.41 8.27
N VAL A 490 -3.53 8.55 8.19
CA VAL A 490 -4.32 8.32 6.96
C VAL A 490 -5.79 8.59 7.24
N ILE A 491 -6.42 9.46 6.44
CA ILE A 491 -7.87 9.68 6.47
C ILE A 491 -8.55 8.52 5.75
N THR A 492 -9.42 7.80 6.45
CA THR A 492 -10.09 6.57 5.99
C THR A 492 -11.55 6.80 5.60
N SER A 493 -12.17 7.88 6.06
CA SER A 493 -13.55 8.23 5.70
C SER A 493 -13.68 8.82 4.29
N ALA A 494 -14.82 8.54 3.64
CA ALA A 494 -15.20 9.17 2.38
C ALA A 494 -15.97 10.48 2.63
N ALA A 495 -15.59 11.55 1.93
CA ALA A 495 -16.20 12.86 2.10
C ALA A 495 -17.68 12.91 1.67
N VAL A 496 -18.49 13.63 2.45
CA VAL A 496 -19.88 13.95 2.08
C VAL A 496 -19.89 15.15 1.14
N THR A 497 -20.17 14.92 -0.15
CA THR A 497 -19.98 15.94 -1.21
C THR A 497 -21.24 16.69 -1.60
N THR A 498 -22.34 16.51 -0.87
CA THR A 498 -23.64 17.14 -1.16
C THR A 498 -24.27 17.74 0.09
N GLY A 499 -24.87 18.92 -0.03
CA GLY A 499 -25.62 19.58 1.03
C GLY A 499 -26.86 20.29 0.49
N SER A 500 -27.68 20.82 1.39
CA SER A 500 -28.84 21.62 1.03
C SER A 500 -28.91 22.91 1.83
N VAL A 501 -29.36 23.99 1.20
CA VAL A 501 -29.52 25.29 1.88
C VAL A 501 -30.50 25.14 3.05
N GLY A 502 -30.10 25.62 4.23
CA GLY A 502 -30.91 25.59 5.45
C GLY A 502 -30.99 24.24 6.16
N VAL A 503 -30.30 23.20 5.67
CA VAL A 503 -30.22 21.88 6.32
C VAL A 503 -28.83 21.69 6.89
N SER A 504 -28.72 21.29 8.16
CA SER A 504 -27.43 21.02 8.80
C SER A 504 -26.66 19.95 8.04
N TYR A 505 -25.46 20.31 7.60
CA TYR A 505 -24.45 19.43 7.05
C TYR A 505 -23.56 18.92 8.18
N SER A 506 -23.28 17.61 8.16
CA SER A 506 -22.36 16.97 9.08
C SER A 506 -21.51 15.93 8.35
N TYR A 507 -20.24 15.85 8.70
CA TYR A 507 -19.30 14.85 8.18
C TYR A 507 -18.31 14.47 9.28
N ASP A 508 -18.27 13.18 9.60
CA ASP A 508 -17.35 12.60 10.57
C ASP A 508 -16.05 12.16 9.87
N VAL A 509 -14.96 12.90 10.11
CA VAL A 509 -13.66 12.65 9.49
C VAL A 509 -12.90 11.63 10.31
N ASN A 510 -12.86 10.39 9.81
CA ASN A 510 -12.12 9.32 10.46
C ASN A 510 -10.71 9.22 9.88
N ALA A 511 -9.72 9.24 10.76
CA ALA A 511 -8.32 8.97 10.42
C ALA A 511 -7.71 7.97 11.40
N THR A 512 -6.71 7.25 10.93
CA THR A 512 -5.93 6.28 11.73
C THR A 512 -4.45 6.58 11.58
N ASP A 513 -3.70 6.37 12.64
CA ASP A 513 -2.25 6.42 12.63
C ASP A 513 -1.68 5.03 12.94
N ALA A 514 -0.51 4.71 12.36
CA ALA A 514 0.17 3.45 12.65
C ALA A 514 1.06 3.54 13.90
N ASN A 515 1.38 4.74 14.38
CA ASN A 515 2.04 4.98 15.65
C ASN A 515 1.10 4.69 16.82
N ASP A 516 1.53 3.83 17.74
CA ASP A 516 0.67 3.39 18.85
C ASP A 516 0.45 4.50 19.89
N GLY A 517 -0.82 4.68 20.29
CA GLY A 517 -1.19 5.69 21.29
C GLY A 517 -1.23 7.13 20.78
N ASP A 518 -0.96 7.39 19.49
CA ASP A 518 -1.06 8.72 18.93
C ASP A 518 -2.52 9.20 18.91
N VAL A 519 -2.77 10.36 19.54
CA VAL A 519 -4.06 11.03 19.55
C VAL A 519 -4.05 12.09 18.46
N LEU A 520 -4.89 11.89 17.45
CA LEU A 520 -4.95 12.78 16.29
C LEU A 520 -5.72 14.06 16.60
N SER A 521 -5.26 15.16 15.99
CA SER A 521 -5.93 16.45 16.00
C SER A 521 -6.47 16.80 14.60
N TYR A 522 -7.67 17.35 14.55
CA TYR A 522 -8.38 17.67 13.31
C TYR A 522 -8.55 19.18 13.13
N SER A 523 -8.37 19.67 11.91
CA SER A 523 -8.50 21.09 11.59
C SER A 523 -9.00 21.33 10.17
N LEU A 524 -9.69 22.44 9.96
CA LEU A 524 -10.08 22.92 8.63
C LEU A 524 -8.98 23.82 8.09
N VAL A 525 -8.38 23.44 6.96
CA VAL A 525 -7.40 24.25 6.22
C VAL A 525 -8.13 25.23 5.31
N THR A 526 -9.23 24.80 4.70
CA THR A 526 -10.10 25.63 3.86
C THR A 526 -11.54 25.25 4.15
N ALA A 527 -12.39 26.24 4.41
CA ALA A 527 -13.80 26.00 4.69
C ALA A 527 -14.67 27.22 4.34
N PRO A 528 -15.95 27.01 3.99
CA PRO A 528 -16.91 28.10 3.87
C PRO A 528 -17.19 28.76 5.22
N ALA A 529 -17.68 30.00 5.18
CA ALA A 529 -18.03 30.74 6.39
C ALA A 529 -19.05 29.95 7.26
N GLY A 530 -18.77 29.88 8.56
CA GLY A 530 -19.61 29.20 9.55
C GLY A 530 -19.46 27.67 9.62
N MET A 531 -18.58 27.06 8.82
CA MET A 531 -18.23 25.64 8.98
C MET A 531 -17.19 25.48 10.08
N THR A 532 -17.42 24.53 10.99
CA THR A 532 -16.52 24.21 12.10
C THR A 532 -16.16 22.73 12.09
N ILE A 533 -15.07 22.37 12.78
CA ILE A 533 -14.66 20.99 13.05
C ILE A 533 -14.33 20.85 14.52
N ALA A 534 -14.76 19.75 15.14
CA ALA A 534 -14.31 19.37 16.47
C ALA A 534 -12.90 18.75 16.37
N GLY A 535 -11.92 19.37 17.02
CA GLY A 535 -10.51 19.05 16.84
C GLY A 535 -10.07 17.70 17.41
N ASP A 536 -10.88 17.07 18.25
CA ASP A 536 -10.64 15.78 18.90
C ASP A 536 -11.36 14.61 18.22
N THR A 537 -12.52 14.88 17.61
CA THR A 537 -13.39 13.86 17.01
C THR A 537 -13.44 13.91 15.49
N GLY A 538 -13.01 15.00 14.86
CA GLY A 538 -13.08 15.16 13.40
C GLY A 538 -14.48 15.50 12.88
N LEU A 539 -15.46 15.74 13.76
CA LEU A 539 -16.84 16.04 13.37
C LEU A 539 -16.95 17.45 12.79
N ILE A 540 -17.18 17.53 11.48
CA ILE A 540 -17.51 18.77 10.77
C ILE A 540 -18.99 19.07 10.96
N SER A 541 -19.31 20.34 11.25
CA SER A 541 -20.67 20.87 11.35
C SER A 541 -20.81 22.17 10.56
N TRP A 542 -21.88 22.29 9.78
CA TRP A 542 -22.13 23.48 8.97
C TRP A 542 -23.62 23.66 8.64
N ALA A 543 -24.09 24.90 8.54
CA ALA A 543 -25.43 25.24 8.06
C ALA A 543 -25.31 26.11 6.78
N PRO A 544 -25.42 25.53 5.58
CA PRO A 544 -25.28 26.27 4.33
C PRO A 544 -26.37 27.32 4.18
N SER A 545 -25.99 28.58 3.91
CA SER A 545 -26.93 29.69 3.69
C SER A 545 -27.17 30.02 2.21
N ALA A 546 -26.38 29.46 1.30
CA ALA A 546 -26.47 29.68 -0.13
C ALA A 546 -26.16 28.41 -0.93
N ALA A 547 -26.72 28.30 -2.13
CA ALA A 547 -26.41 27.23 -3.07
C ALA A 547 -25.11 27.54 -3.84
N GLY A 548 -24.36 26.50 -4.19
CA GLY A 548 -23.05 26.62 -4.83
C GLY A 548 -22.13 25.45 -4.53
N ALA A 549 -20.94 25.46 -5.13
CA ALA A 549 -19.86 24.53 -4.82
C ALA A 549 -18.89 25.18 -3.84
N PHE A 550 -18.72 24.58 -2.66
CA PHE A 550 -17.85 25.10 -1.60
C PHE A 550 -16.65 24.18 -1.42
N GLY A 551 -15.44 24.73 -1.51
CA GLY A 551 -14.20 24.01 -1.25
C GLY A 551 -14.00 23.76 0.24
N VAL A 552 -13.73 22.51 0.59
CA VAL A 552 -13.39 22.09 1.94
C VAL A 552 -12.08 21.30 1.90
N SER A 553 -11.16 21.66 2.78
CA SER A 553 -9.92 20.93 3.00
C SER A 553 -9.78 20.69 4.50
N VAL A 554 -9.73 19.43 4.89
CA VAL A 554 -9.55 18.98 6.28
C VAL A 554 -8.19 18.33 6.44
N ARG A 555 -7.56 18.56 7.60
CA ARG A 555 -6.26 18.02 7.99
C ARG A 555 -6.39 17.23 9.29
N ALA A 556 -5.89 15.99 9.28
CA ALA A 556 -5.64 15.19 10.47
C ALA A 556 -4.13 15.23 10.75
N THR A 557 -3.74 15.53 11.99
CA THR A 557 -2.33 15.76 12.38
C THR A 557 -1.99 14.93 13.60
N ASP A 558 -0.88 14.21 13.54
CA ASP A 558 -0.33 13.44 14.66
C ASP A 558 0.38 14.38 15.68
N PRO A 559 0.74 13.88 16.87
CA PRO A 559 1.52 14.66 17.84
C PRO A 559 2.90 15.08 17.33
N GLY A 560 3.46 14.38 16.34
CA GLY A 560 4.72 14.71 15.67
C GLY A 560 4.65 15.86 14.67
N GLY A 561 3.45 16.31 14.31
CA GLY A 561 3.20 17.35 13.32
C GLY A 561 3.14 16.85 11.86
N LEU A 562 3.24 15.54 11.63
CA LEU A 562 2.92 14.90 10.35
C LEU A 562 1.40 14.89 10.15
N PHE A 563 0.96 14.94 8.88
CA PHE A 563 -0.46 15.10 8.60
C PHE A 563 -0.91 14.48 7.28
N ALA A 564 -2.19 14.09 7.25
CA ALA A 564 -2.94 13.82 6.03
C ALA A 564 -3.94 14.93 5.76
N THR A 565 -4.20 15.19 4.47
CA THR A 565 -5.17 16.17 4.01
C THR A 565 -6.18 15.50 3.07
N GLN A 566 -7.46 15.82 3.24
CA GLN A 566 -8.52 15.46 2.31
C GLN A 566 -9.22 16.72 1.82
N SER A 567 -9.18 16.94 0.50
CA SER A 567 -9.80 18.09 -0.17
C SER A 567 -10.99 17.63 -1.02
N PHE A 568 -12.13 18.29 -0.89
CA PHE A 568 -13.36 17.96 -1.62
C PHE A 568 -14.24 19.20 -1.84
N LEU A 569 -15.26 19.05 -2.70
CA LEU A 569 -16.29 20.05 -2.92
C LEU A 569 -17.60 19.58 -2.28
N VAL A 570 -18.25 20.47 -1.53
CA VAL A 570 -19.65 20.29 -1.10
C VAL A 570 -20.55 21.04 -2.07
N ASN A 571 -21.32 20.30 -2.86
CA ASN A 571 -22.30 20.84 -3.79
C ASN A 571 -23.62 21.07 -3.06
N VAL A 572 -23.89 22.33 -2.70
CA VAL A 572 -25.12 22.73 -2.01
C VAL A 572 -26.18 23.11 -3.01
N ARG A 573 -27.35 22.47 -2.91
CA ARG A 573 -28.53 22.77 -3.73
C ARG A 573 -29.62 23.41 -2.88
N ILE A 574 -30.49 24.19 -3.51
CA ILE A 574 -31.73 24.63 -2.86
C ILE A 574 -32.66 23.41 -2.81
N PRO A 575 -33.21 23.03 -1.64
CA PRO A 575 -34.23 22.00 -1.57
C PRO A 575 -35.36 22.29 -2.56
N ALA A 576 -35.76 21.30 -3.36
CA ALA A 576 -36.91 21.47 -4.24
C ALA A 576 -38.16 21.78 -3.39
N PRO A 577 -39.00 22.76 -3.78
CA PRO A 577 -40.23 23.03 -3.04
C PRO A 577 -41.13 21.79 -3.08
N ALA A 578 -41.54 21.33 -1.89
CA ALA A 578 -42.48 20.24 -1.72
C ALA A 578 -43.90 20.80 -1.58
N PHE A 579 -44.83 20.23 -2.33
CA PHE A 579 -46.23 20.62 -2.37
C PHE A 579 -47.13 19.53 -1.81
N SER A 580 -48.38 19.88 -1.56
CA SER A 580 -49.43 18.95 -1.16
C SER A 580 -50.66 19.07 -2.05
N VAL A 581 -51.38 17.95 -2.17
CA VAL A 581 -52.67 17.89 -2.85
C VAL A 581 -53.68 17.31 -1.87
N SER A 582 -54.73 18.08 -1.56
CA SER A 582 -55.77 17.69 -0.63
C SER A 582 -57.17 17.88 -1.19
N GLY A 583 -58.12 17.14 -0.61
CA GLY A 583 -59.48 17.10 -1.08
C GLY A 583 -60.42 16.38 -0.13
N ARG A 584 -61.65 16.15 -0.57
CA ARG A 584 -62.70 15.53 0.24
C ARG A 584 -63.60 14.60 -0.58
N VAL A 585 -64.03 13.50 0.02
CA VAL A 585 -64.97 12.55 -0.59
C VAL A 585 -66.30 12.56 0.18
N THR A 586 -67.40 12.74 -0.53
CA THR A 586 -68.76 12.81 0.03
C THR A 586 -69.73 11.89 -0.70
N LYS A 587 -70.83 11.51 -0.05
CA LYS A 587 -71.95 10.81 -0.68
C LYS A 587 -72.74 11.78 -1.56
N ALA A 588 -73.12 11.34 -2.76
CA ALA A 588 -73.90 12.15 -3.69
C ALA A 588 -75.29 12.52 -3.15
N SER A 589 -75.93 11.60 -2.41
CA SER A 589 -77.18 11.85 -1.70
C SER A 589 -76.89 12.40 -0.30
N GLY A 590 -77.20 13.67 -0.05
CA GLY A 590 -77.14 14.29 1.27
C GLY A 590 -75.77 14.85 1.70
N GLY A 591 -74.73 14.77 0.86
CA GLY A 591 -73.45 15.47 1.08
C GLY A 591 -72.62 14.99 2.28
N ALA A 592 -73.02 13.90 2.94
CA ALA A 592 -72.32 13.35 4.09
C ALA A 592 -70.90 12.88 3.72
N ALA A 593 -69.96 13.03 4.65
CA ALA A 593 -68.58 12.57 4.52
C ALA A 593 -68.48 11.06 4.25
N MET A 594 -67.47 10.65 3.48
CA MET A 594 -67.12 9.23 3.29
C MET A 594 -65.72 8.95 3.85
N ALA A 595 -65.66 8.25 4.97
CA ALA A 595 -64.42 7.78 5.59
C ALA A 595 -63.96 6.44 4.98
N GLY A 596 -62.65 6.19 4.98
CA GLY A 596 -62.06 4.92 4.53
C GLY A 596 -62.02 4.72 3.00
N VAL A 597 -62.30 5.76 2.21
CA VAL A 597 -62.13 5.71 0.75
C VAL A 597 -60.64 5.74 0.45
N THR A 598 -60.15 4.75 -0.31
CA THR A 598 -58.74 4.69 -0.71
C THR A 598 -58.51 5.61 -1.90
N MET A 599 -57.71 6.65 -1.70
CA MET A 599 -57.27 7.60 -2.72
C MET A 599 -55.92 7.16 -3.24
N THR A 600 -55.82 6.91 -4.54
CA THR A 600 -54.57 6.50 -5.21
C THR A 600 -54.04 7.65 -6.06
N LEU A 601 -52.76 7.97 -5.90
CA LEU A 601 -52.00 8.93 -6.68
C LEU A 601 -51.14 8.17 -7.70
N GLY A 602 -51.15 8.62 -8.96
CA GLY A 602 -50.23 8.19 -10.02
C GLY A 602 -49.73 9.38 -10.85
N GLY A 603 -48.84 9.15 -11.83
CA GLY A 603 -48.24 10.20 -12.67
C GLY A 603 -46.79 10.48 -12.31
N ALA A 604 -46.43 11.75 -12.05
CA ALA A 604 -45.08 12.17 -11.65
C ALA A 604 -44.60 11.60 -10.29
N GLY A 605 -45.49 10.94 -9.56
CA GLY A 605 -45.21 10.16 -8.36
C GLY A 605 -46.34 9.16 -8.11
N SER A 606 -46.20 8.32 -7.08
CA SER A 606 -47.22 7.33 -6.72
C SER A 606 -47.41 7.22 -5.20
N GLY A 607 -48.61 6.86 -4.77
CA GLY A 607 -48.92 6.66 -3.35
C GLY A 607 -50.41 6.46 -3.09
N THR A 608 -50.76 6.03 -1.88
CA THR A 608 -52.15 5.82 -1.46
C THR A 608 -52.41 6.41 -0.08
N VAL A 609 -53.56 7.07 0.11
CA VAL A 609 -54.05 7.52 1.41
C VAL A 609 -55.51 7.18 1.58
N MET A 610 -55.98 6.97 2.80
CA MET A 610 -57.40 6.77 3.08
C MET A 610 -58.04 8.07 3.57
N THR A 611 -59.32 8.29 3.26
CA THR A 611 -60.05 9.44 3.80
C THR A 611 -60.32 9.30 5.29
N ASP A 612 -60.21 10.41 6.02
CA ASP A 612 -60.53 10.49 7.46
C ASP A 612 -62.05 10.42 7.74
N ALA A 613 -62.44 10.50 9.01
CA ALA A 613 -63.85 10.50 9.44
C ALA A 613 -64.69 11.64 8.82
N LEU A 614 -64.05 12.75 8.43
CA LEU A 614 -64.67 13.89 7.78
C LEU A 614 -64.63 13.79 6.25
N GLY A 615 -64.05 12.73 5.70
CA GLY A 615 -63.92 12.45 4.27
C GLY A 615 -62.72 13.12 3.62
N ASN A 616 -61.81 13.75 4.38
CA ASN A 616 -60.67 14.47 3.83
C ASN A 616 -59.50 13.54 3.52
N TYR A 617 -58.71 13.89 2.51
CA TYR A 617 -57.45 13.23 2.17
C TYR A 617 -56.38 14.27 1.83
N THR A 618 -55.11 13.93 2.08
CA THR A 618 -53.97 14.79 1.74
C THR A 618 -52.77 13.94 1.31
N PHE A 619 -52.19 14.25 0.16
CA PHE A 619 -50.87 13.81 -0.27
C PHE A 619 -49.86 14.94 -0.01
N THR A 620 -48.71 14.64 0.60
CA THR A 620 -47.63 15.60 0.90
C THR A 620 -46.33 15.20 0.18
N GLY A 621 -45.34 16.10 0.14
CA GLY A 621 -44.03 15.78 -0.42
C GLY A 621 -43.97 15.75 -1.95
N LEU A 622 -44.94 16.35 -2.63
CA LEU A 622 -45.06 16.29 -4.08
C LEU A 622 -44.14 17.32 -4.76
N VAL A 623 -43.39 16.90 -5.78
CA VAL A 623 -42.65 17.81 -6.66
C VAL A 623 -43.55 18.38 -7.75
N ALA A 624 -43.10 19.44 -8.44
CA ALA A 624 -43.82 19.98 -9.58
C ALA A 624 -43.98 18.90 -10.68
N GLY A 625 -45.21 18.65 -11.11
CA GLY A 625 -45.54 17.56 -12.00
C GLY A 625 -47.04 17.34 -12.16
N SER A 626 -47.40 16.48 -13.12
CA SER A 626 -48.78 16.07 -13.36
C SER A 626 -49.11 14.80 -12.58
N TYR A 627 -50.21 14.82 -11.84
CA TYR A 627 -50.67 13.71 -11.00
C TYR A 627 -52.10 13.33 -11.34
N ILE A 628 -52.42 12.04 -11.22
CA ILE A 628 -53.76 11.48 -11.40
C ILE A 628 -54.21 10.92 -10.05
N ILE A 629 -55.37 11.37 -9.56
CA ILE A 629 -55.95 10.93 -8.29
C ILE A 629 -57.20 10.11 -8.58
N THR A 630 -57.28 8.91 -8.00
CA THR A 630 -58.37 7.95 -8.25
C THR A 630 -58.92 7.42 -6.92
N PRO A 631 -60.19 7.68 -6.56
CA PRO A 631 -60.85 7.10 -5.40
C PRO A 631 -61.32 5.65 -5.66
N SER A 632 -61.30 4.82 -4.62
CA SER A 632 -61.84 3.46 -4.65
C SER A 632 -62.44 3.05 -3.30
N PHE A 633 -63.61 2.43 -3.35
CA PHE A 633 -64.33 1.91 -2.18
C PHE A 633 -65.37 0.87 -2.63
N SER A 634 -65.35 -0.33 -2.03
CA SER A 634 -66.16 -1.46 -2.48
C SER A 634 -67.66 -1.17 -2.43
N GLY A 635 -68.39 -1.47 -3.51
CA GLY A 635 -69.84 -1.20 -3.63
C GLY A 635 -70.21 0.24 -4.03
N TRP A 636 -69.22 1.10 -4.26
CA TRP A 636 -69.42 2.50 -4.63
C TRP A 636 -68.75 2.85 -5.97
N ARG A 637 -69.36 3.75 -6.72
CA ARG A 637 -68.76 4.43 -7.88
C ARG A 637 -68.52 5.91 -7.54
N PHE A 638 -67.47 6.52 -8.08
CA PHE A 638 -67.14 7.92 -7.80
C PHE A 638 -67.22 8.81 -9.04
N LEU A 639 -67.69 10.05 -8.85
CA LEU A 639 -67.65 11.10 -9.86
C LEU A 639 -66.83 12.29 -9.35
N PRO A 640 -65.84 12.77 -10.12
CA PRO A 640 -65.28 12.09 -11.30
C PRO A 640 -64.59 10.76 -10.92
N VAL A 641 -64.39 9.86 -11.88
CA VAL A 641 -63.73 8.55 -11.62
C VAL A 641 -62.23 8.71 -11.33
N SER A 642 -61.61 9.77 -11.85
CA SER A 642 -60.26 10.22 -11.52
C SER A 642 -60.14 11.72 -11.84
N ARG A 643 -59.12 12.40 -11.28
CA ARG A 643 -58.75 13.78 -11.66
C ARG A 643 -57.28 13.88 -11.95
N THR A 644 -56.92 14.50 -13.07
CA THR A 644 -55.55 14.95 -13.35
C THR A 644 -55.35 16.36 -12.79
N VAL A 645 -54.26 16.57 -12.05
CA VAL A 645 -53.89 17.86 -11.46
C VAL A 645 -52.42 18.17 -11.74
N ASN A 646 -52.11 19.43 -12.01
CA ASN A 646 -50.75 19.90 -12.24
C ASN A 646 -50.27 20.71 -11.04
N VAL A 647 -49.29 20.17 -10.33
CA VAL A 647 -48.59 20.86 -9.25
C VAL A 647 -47.43 21.63 -9.88
N SER A 648 -47.35 22.93 -9.68
CA SER A 648 -46.29 23.77 -10.28
C SER A 648 -45.55 24.64 -9.26
N SER A 649 -46.28 25.41 -8.44
CA SER A 649 -45.68 26.33 -7.47
C SER A 649 -46.46 26.53 -6.16
N ARG A 650 -47.54 25.77 -5.93
CA ARG A 650 -48.36 25.87 -4.70
C ARG A 650 -49.08 24.56 -4.38
N ASN A 651 -49.53 24.44 -3.13
CA ASN A 651 -50.44 23.38 -2.69
C ASN A 651 -51.78 23.48 -3.42
N LEU A 652 -52.36 22.33 -3.79
CA LEU A 652 -53.70 22.24 -4.36
C LEU A 652 -54.66 21.71 -3.30
N THR A 653 -55.80 22.37 -3.13
CA THR A 653 -56.81 22.01 -2.13
C THR A 653 -58.19 21.98 -2.78
N GLY A 654 -59.18 21.37 -2.10
CA GLY A 654 -60.57 21.41 -2.55
C GLY A 654 -60.94 20.44 -3.68
N LEU A 655 -60.13 19.40 -3.91
CA LEU A 655 -60.44 18.37 -4.90
C LEU A 655 -61.51 17.42 -4.36
N THR A 656 -62.74 17.54 -4.87
CA THR A 656 -63.89 16.79 -4.34
C THR A 656 -64.30 15.60 -5.20
N TYR A 657 -64.71 14.51 -4.57
CA TYR A 657 -65.30 13.34 -5.21
C TYR A 657 -66.65 13.02 -4.60
N SER A 658 -67.63 12.65 -5.43
CA SER A 658 -68.96 12.24 -5.00
C SER A 658 -69.16 10.75 -5.23
N GLY A 659 -69.38 9.98 -4.17
CA GLY A 659 -69.67 8.54 -4.20
C GLY A 659 -71.16 8.25 -4.38
N TYR A 660 -71.47 7.29 -5.23
CA TYR A 660 -72.81 6.74 -5.47
C TYR A 660 -72.81 5.25 -5.16
N LEU A 661 -73.80 4.78 -4.41
CA LEU A 661 -74.03 3.35 -4.18
C LEU A 661 -74.43 2.66 -5.49
N ILE A 662 -73.96 1.42 -5.66
CA ILE A 662 -74.43 0.55 -6.73
C ILE A 662 -75.61 -0.28 -6.19
N PRO A 663 -76.86 -0.07 -6.66
CA PRO A 663 -78.03 -0.76 -6.09
C PRO A 663 -78.05 -2.26 -6.48
N VAL A 664 -78.45 -3.13 -5.54
CA VAL A 664 -78.46 -4.59 -5.66
C VAL A 664 -79.90 -5.09 -5.89
N ARG A 665 -80.10 -6.10 -6.77
CA ARG A 665 -81.43 -6.71 -7.02
C ARG A 665 -81.93 -7.49 -5.80
N PRO A 666 -83.26 -7.63 -5.59
CA PRO A 666 -83.79 -8.39 -4.46
C PRO A 666 -83.54 -9.89 -4.55
N ALA A 667 -83.65 -10.58 -3.42
CA ALA A 667 -83.73 -12.04 -3.40
C ALA A 667 -85.09 -12.54 -3.91
N ALA A 668 -85.14 -13.77 -4.43
CA ALA A 668 -86.38 -14.38 -4.92
C ALA A 668 -87.22 -14.93 -3.75
N PRO A 669 -88.54 -14.70 -3.70
CA PRO A 669 -89.43 -15.37 -2.72
C PRO A 669 -89.47 -16.89 -2.95
N SER A 670 -89.81 -17.65 -1.90
CA SER A 670 -89.80 -19.12 -1.94
C SER A 670 -90.99 -19.73 -1.19
N GLY A 671 -91.21 -21.05 -1.31
CA GLY A 671 -92.23 -21.77 -0.54
C GLY A 671 -93.67 -21.39 -0.89
N LEU A 672 -93.94 -21.01 -2.14
CA LEU A 672 -95.29 -20.67 -2.58
C LEU A 672 -96.20 -21.90 -2.48
N THR A 673 -97.33 -21.77 -1.79
CA THR A 673 -98.40 -22.77 -1.68
C THR A 673 -99.72 -22.20 -2.19
N ALA A 674 -100.62 -23.09 -2.64
CA ALA A 674 -101.94 -22.75 -3.14
C ALA A 674 -102.97 -23.73 -2.60
N GLU A 675 -104.04 -23.23 -1.98
CA GLU A 675 -105.09 -24.04 -1.37
C GLU A 675 -106.48 -23.47 -1.69
N GLY A 676 -107.43 -24.34 -2.06
CA GLY A 676 -108.82 -23.94 -2.28
C GLY A 676 -109.47 -23.49 -0.97
N SER A 677 -109.98 -22.25 -0.91
CA SER A 677 -110.44 -21.64 0.35
C SER A 677 -111.96 -21.57 0.48
N SER A 678 -112.67 -21.24 -0.60
CA SER A 678 -114.15 -21.19 -0.69
C SER A 678 -114.57 -21.09 -2.16
N THR A 679 -115.87 -21.14 -2.47
CA THR A 679 -116.38 -21.14 -3.87
C THR A 679 -115.69 -20.06 -4.70
N ALA A 680 -115.01 -20.48 -5.77
CA ALA A 680 -114.27 -19.60 -6.69
C ALA A 680 -113.07 -18.83 -6.09
N ARG A 681 -112.42 -19.33 -5.02
CA ARG A 681 -111.26 -18.69 -4.37
C ARG A 681 -110.11 -19.66 -4.03
N ILE A 682 -108.87 -19.24 -4.28
CA ILE A 682 -107.63 -19.93 -3.89
C ILE A 682 -106.81 -19.00 -2.99
N GLN A 683 -106.45 -19.49 -1.79
CA GLN A 683 -105.52 -18.84 -0.86
C GLN A 683 -104.08 -19.22 -1.23
N LEU A 684 -103.20 -18.22 -1.26
CA LEU A 684 -101.77 -18.37 -1.50
C LEU A 684 -100.98 -17.89 -0.28
N SER A 685 -99.85 -18.55 -0.01
CA SER A 685 -98.84 -18.10 0.96
C SER A 685 -97.43 -18.41 0.46
N TRP A 686 -96.45 -17.58 0.80
CA TRP A 686 -95.03 -17.75 0.46
C TRP A 686 -94.12 -17.11 1.52
N THR A 687 -92.83 -17.46 1.48
CA THR A 687 -91.76 -16.85 2.28
C THR A 687 -91.14 -15.68 1.51
N ASP A 688 -91.02 -14.55 2.20
CA ASP A 688 -90.23 -13.41 1.74
C ASP A 688 -88.76 -13.59 2.12
N ASN A 689 -87.88 -13.53 1.13
CA ASN A 689 -86.42 -13.66 1.32
C ASN A 689 -85.67 -12.34 1.06
N ALA A 690 -86.38 -11.29 0.64
CA ALA A 690 -85.79 -9.98 0.36
C ALA A 690 -86.06 -9.03 1.53
N ASP A 691 -85.11 -8.11 1.77
CA ASP A 691 -85.23 -6.99 2.72
C ASP A 691 -85.18 -5.63 1.99
N ASN A 692 -85.05 -5.67 0.67
CA ASN A 692 -84.77 -4.53 -0.19
C ASN A 692 -85.71 -4.47 -1.41
N GLU A 693 -86.79 -5.25 -1.42
CA GLU A 693 -87.86 -5.21 -2.39
C GLU A 693 -88.85 -4.09 -2.08
N THR A 694 -89.37 -3.46 -3.12
CA THR A 694 -90.44 -2.46 -3.01
C THR A 694 -91.81 -3.07 -3.28
N ARG A 695 -91.86 -4.19 -4.01
CA ARG A 695 -93.09 -4.91 -4.36
C ARG A 695 -92.83 -6.35 -4.80
N PHE A 696 -93.88 -7.15 -4.77
CA PHE A 696 -93.95 -8.46 -5.41
C PHE A 696 -94.89 -8.46 -6.61
N LEU A 697 -94.58 -9.26 -7.63
CA LEU A 697 -95.44 -9.52 -8.77
C LEU A 697 -95.90 -10.98 -8.72
N LEU A 698 -97.20 -11.20 -8.55
CA LEU A 698 -97.85 -12.51 -8.56
C LEU A 698 -98.51 -12.76 -9.91
N GLU A 699 -98.22 -13.90 -10.52
CA GLU A 699 -98.77 -14.32 -11.80
C GLU A 699 -99.57 -15.62 -11.66
N ARG A 700 -100.55 -15.82 -12.54
CA ARG A 700 -101.41 -17.01 -12.61
C ARG A 700 -101.56 -17.51 -14.05
N LYS A 701 -101.70 -18.81 -14.24
CA LYS A 701 -102.15 -19.44 -15.50
C LYS A 701 -103.15 -20.57 -15.24
N VAL A 702 -103.79 -21.04 -16.30
CA VAL A 702 -104.51 -22.32 -16.34
C VAL A 702 -103.64 -23.38 -17.03
N GLU A 703 -104.04 -24.65 -16.97
CA GLU A 703 -103.33 -25.72 -17.68
C GLU A 703 -103.19 -25.40 -19.18
N GLY A 704 -101.95 -25.45 -19.70
CA GLY A 704 -101.62 -25.10 -21.09
C GLY A 704 -101.70 -23.61 -21.45
N GLY A 705 -102.05 -22.71 -20.52
CA GLY A 705 -102.18 -21.26 -20.76
C GLY A 705 -100.91 -20.45 -20.45
N ALA A 706 -100.88 -19.20 -20.92
CA ALA A 706 -99.82 -18.23 -20.61
C ALA A 706 -99.95 -17.65 -19.19
N TRP A 707 -98.81 -17.23 -18.61
CA TRP A 707 -98.76 -16.51 -17.34
C TRP A 707 -99.33 -15.10 -17.48
N VAL A 708 -100.23 -14.73 -16.57
CA VAL A 708 -100.82 -13.40 -16.51
C VAL A 708 -100.61 -12.84 -15.10
N ALA A 709 -100.17 -11.58 -14.99
CA ALA A 709 -100.07 -10.90 -13.71
C ALA A 709 -101.47 -10.76 -13.08
N VAL A 710 -101.61 -11.24 -11.86
CA VAL A 710 -102.87 -11.19 -11.11
C VAL A 710 -102.81 -10.18 -9.97
N ALA A 711 -101.62 -9.93 -9.41
CA ALA A 711 -101.45 -8.90 -8.40
C ALA A 711 -100.04 -8.31 -8.41
N SER A 712 -99.95 -7.01 -8.11
CA SER A 712 -98.73 -6.37 -7.65
C SER A 712 -98.92 -6.05 -6.17
N LEU A 713 -98.12 -6.66 -5.31
CA LEU A 713 -98.25 -6.59 -3.85
C LEU A 713 -97.17 -5.68 -3.29
N SER A 714 -97.44 -4.95 -2.21
CA SER A 714 -96.43 -4.17 -1.51
C SER A 714 -95.31 -5.09 -0.97
N ALA A 715 -94.15 -4.51 -0.65
CA ALA A 715 -93.07 -5.17 0.10
C ALA A 715 -93.58 -5.92 1.34
N ASN A 716 -92.85 -6.96 1.76
CA ASN A 716 -93.14 -7.79 2.94
C ASN A 716 -94.50 -8.54 2.93
N LYS A 717 -95.21 -8.62 1.79
CA LYS A 717 -96.43 -9.44 1.69
C LYS A 717 -96.05 -10.91 1.54
N THR A 718 -96.74 -11.78 2.28
CA THR A 718 -96.49 -13.24 2.32
C THR A 718 -97.73 -14.09 2.02
N SER A 719 -98.87 -13.46 1.69
CA SER A 719 -100.10 -14.18 1.33
C SER A 719 -101.01 -13.36 0.42
N PHE A 720 -101.87 -14.05 -0.34
CA PHE A 720 -102.85 -13.44 -1.25
C PHE A 720 -104.04 -14.36 -1.52
N ILE A 721 -105.25 -13.80 -1.66
CA ILE A 721 -106.43 -14.57 -2.07
C ILE A 721 -106.74 -14.26 -3.54
N SER A 722 -106.61 -15.27 -4.40
CA SER A 722 -107.04 -15.20 -5.79
C SER A 722 -108.53 -15.48 -5.89
N THR A 723 -109.30 -14.51 -6.38
CA THR A 723 -110.77 -14.57 -6.50
C THR A 723 -111.22 -14.58 -7.97
N GLY A 724 -112.53 -14.78 -8.19
CA GLY A 724 -113.13 -14.77 -9.53
C GLY A 724 -112.74 -15.98 -10.38
N LEU A 725 -112.51 -17.13 -9.74
CA LEU A 725 -112.08 -18.36 -10.39
C LEU A 725 -113.28 -19.19 -10.86
N VAL A 726 -113.10 -20.02 -11.89
CA VAL A 726 -114.14 -20.96 -12.32
C VAL A 726 -114.04 -22.20 -11.44
N THR A 727 -115.12 -22.53 -10.70
CA THR A 727 -115.19 -23.73 -9.85
C THR A 727 -114.90 -25.00 -10.65
N GLY A 728 -114.10 -25.90 -10.07
CA GLY A 728 -113.64 -27.14 -10.69
C GLY A 728 -112.41 -27.00 -11.59
N ARG A 729 -111.87 -25.80 -11.81
CA ARG A 729 -110.68 -25.55 -12.66
C ARG A 729 -109.40 -25.41 -11.83
N VAL A 730 -108.30 -26.00 -12.32
CA VAL A 730 -106.95 -25.88 -11.75
C VAL A 730 -106.27 -24.59 -12.21
N TYR A 731 -105.67 -23.87 -11.27
CA TYR A 731 -104.87 -22.67 -11.53
C TYR A 731 -103.45 -22.86 -10.96
N TYR A 732 -102.45 -22.36 -11.69
CA TYR A 732 -101.04 -22.35 -11.30
C TYR A 732 -100.59 -20.93 -11.00
N TYR A 733 -99.70 -20.76 -10.02
CA TYR A 733 -99.22 -19.48 -9.50
C TYR A 733 -97.69 -19.46 -9.39
N ARG A 734 -97.08 -18.28 -9.59
CA ARG A 734 -95.66 -17.99 -9.29
C ARG A 734 -95.50 -16.52 -8.88
N ILE A 735 -94.48 -16.21 -8.08
CA ILE A 735 -94.25 -14.84 -7.57
C ILE A 735 -92.77 -14.44 -7.62
N ARG A 736 -92.46 -13.15 -7.82
CA ARG A 736 -91.09 -12.59 -7.75
C ARG A 736 -91.07 -11.22 -7.08
N ALA A 737 -89.95 -10.84 -6.48
CA ALA A 737 -89.74 -9.53 -5.85
C ALA A 737 -89.16 -8.51 -6.85
N GLN A 738 -89.27 -7.22 -6.55
CA GLN A 738 -88.74 -6.14 -7.37
C GLN A 738 -88.24 -4.97 -6.52
N ASN A 739 -87.14 -4.33 -6.94
CA ASN A 739 -86.76 -2.99 -6.51
C ASN A 739 -86.27 -2.12 -7.70
N SER A 740 -85.63 -0.99 -7.40
CA SER A 740 -85.08 -0.07 -8.41
C SER A 740 -83.92 -0.66 -9.24
N ALA A 741 -83.24 -1.70 -8.74
CA ALA A 741 -82.23 -2.45 -9.49
C ALA A 741 -82.82 -3.52 -10.43
N GLY A 742 -84.11 -3.83 -10.31
CA GLY A 742 -84.84 -4.77 -11.18
C GLY A 742 -85.63 -5.84 -10.42
N TYR A 743 -86.11 -6.84 -11.16
CA TYR A 743 -86.80 -8.01 -10.60
C TYR A 743 -85.81 -9.06 -10.11
N SER A 744 -86.17 -9.76 -9.04
CA SER A 744 -85.54 -11.03 -8.67
C SER A 744 -86.01 -12.17 -9.58
N ASP A 745 -85.40 -13.34 -9.42
CA ASP A 745 -85.90 -14.59 -10.01
C ASP A 745 -87.28 -14.97 -9.42
N TYR A 746 -87.99 -15.89 -10.05
CA TYR A 746 -89.30 -16.37 -9.58
C TYR A 746 -89.19 -17.42 -8.47
N SER A 747 -90.24 -17.53 -7.65
CA SER A 747 -90.50 -18.63 -6.72
C SER A 747 -90.74 -19.96 -7.43
N ASN A 748 -90.91 -21.04 -6.65
CA ASN A 748 -91.54 -22.26 -7.13
C ASN A 748 -92.97 -22.01 -7.65
N GLU A 749 -93.46 -22.85 -8.57
CA GLU A 749 -94.85 -22.85 -9.02
C GLU A 749 -95.75 -23.61 -8.02
N ALA A 750 -96.96 -23.13 -7.77
CA ALA A 750 -97.96 -23.78 -6.91
C ALA A 750 -99.32 -23.87 -7.62
N SER A 751 -100.10 -24.92 -7.39
CA SER A 751 -101.41 -25.09 -8.04
C SER A 751 -102.49 -25.63 -7.12
N ALA A 752 -103.73 -25.18 -7.34
CA ALA A 752 -104.92 -25.71 -6.68
C ALA A 752 -106.16 -25.66 -7.60
N THR A 753 -107.12 -26.54 -7.33
CA THR A 753 -108.45 -26.51 -7.94
C THR A 753 -109.33 -25.53 -7.18
N ALA A 754 -110.03 -24.64 -7.89
CA ALA A 754 -111.01 -23.76 -7.26
C ALA A 754 -112.24 -24.57 -6.79
N PRO A 755 -112.56 -24.59 -5.47
CA PRO A 755 -113.69 -25.34 -4.93
C PRO A 755 -115.06 -24.85 -5.40
#